data_AF-A0AAD7R2S6-F1
#
_entry.id   AF-A0AAD7R2S6-F1
#
_cell.length_a   1.000
_cell.length_b   1.000
_cell.length_c   1.000
_cell.angle_alpha   90.00
_cell.angle_beta   90.00
_cell.angle_gamma   90.00
#
_symmetry.space_group_name_H-M   'P 1'
#
loop_
_entity.id
_entity.type
_entity.pdbx_description
1 polymer ?
#
loop_
_entity_poly.entity_id
_entity_poly.type
_entity_poly.pdbx_seq_one_letter_code
_entity_poly.pdbx_strand_id
1 'polypeptide(L)'
;MPFSWRISEHLEQVWAQVRQRPDDTQRRFEEIFGKTPLGHHIAHTDGETQRELFHRYLQDFVSMKMKVTSEDKLKLLCRALVSCINELRVRGDRLADDTFSLPCVHVAYHRFRKRLHNLLRMLTLLPPLAPALLGNNHHGEEAEMVLDVLAAVACVEHLEPQVLEADGQWLSWLRQVKGLQVAVELVCSQQSPEHQGERSRHMTHCVRNGWNRIFVLSLFVEHLVLGIESVEEKLKALVLDHTRMLGEVLRKSSDLKLERDFAAVIQVLKSCKDRAGSCVFKCDLEPCPKCMRPPQEPLVLPCSHTYCLDCGRCWLVPGQMYCPRCMLPVPDDFPLKVCEDVRRLLSLNTGFRKRCDAFFVDLVCRLCFREDRPPSEGVILQLLSCLMVEVGPIPLIRDRCQILTKALSPFCESVDRNPVVRSVVLKLLLKYSFDEVKEYLQQHLTSVEQSIIVEEEDKVNLYALYINCLEDSMVERLQWHTDAERGSHLQAERDFLCYFLTSDPTRAQTSTVEQLRQVARVRLCLRTAAQLLTDDVPSGVPADPQTGFLDSVRDLCTSSGNDWYRIYLIRWICSQRGLEIVYNLLRDRELIWLFPLEVLQQHKEDGSRLDQYLVHGKDYKAIRDVVAKATADHRMDGIDAACEGFRGTPADRAMYLLLALFREVTTLYRSSKSGLHPTAELCEKLEEYIRSSRVLTSPAVRTFALALVQNGLDPLCVRASRTSVEHALVELAVHLAAVLHCGNNGVLTPFRQLALSPANMQRSFLPTMPEDICDMVTKALGDKITWYTCLNGHPCAIGECGRPTEKGKCLDCGVEIGGVSHNAVGGFTKTQTQTQY
;
A
#
# COMPACT_ATOMS: atom_id res chain seq x y z
N MET A 1 15.46 -39.99 -26.13
CA MET A 1 15.75 -39.77 -27.57
C MET A 1 17.19 -39.27 -27.71
N PRO A 2 17.93 -39.57 -28.78
CA PRO A 2 19.27 -39.02 -28.96
C PRO A 2 19.23 -37.50 -29.08
N PHE A 3 20.11 -36.80 -28.35
CA PHE A 3 20.30 -35.35 -28.42
C PHE A 3 19.04 -34.50 -28.23
N SER A 4 18.12 -34.90 -27.33
CA SER A 4 16.85 -34.20 -27.08
C SER A 4 17.01 -32.71 -26.76
N TRP A 5 18.09 -32.31 -26.05
CA TRP A 5 18.40 -30.91 -25.78
C TRP A 5 18.66 -30.12 -27.06
N ARG A 6 19.38 -30.70 -28.03
CA ARG A 6 19.72 -30.06 -29.30
C ARG A 6 18.50 -29.96 -30.21
N ILE A 7 17.66 -30.99 -30.21
CA ILE A 7 16.38 -31.00 -30.93
C ILE A 7 15.46 -29.91 -30.35
N SER A 8 15.37 -29.80 -29.02
CA SER A 8 14.59 -28.74 -28.36
C SER A 8 15.13 -27.34 -28.66
N GLU A 9 16.44 -27.12 -28.63
CA GLU A 9 17.03 -25.82 -29.00
C GLU A 9 16.71 -25.45 -30.45
N HIS A 10 16.84 -26.40 -31.37
CA HIS A 10 16.54 -26.19 -32.76
C HIS A 10 15.06 -25.82 -32.98
N LEU A 11 14.14 -26.54 -32.34
CA LEU A 11 12.71 -26.25 -32.42
C LEU A 11 12.34 -24.90 -31.78
N GLU A 12 12.99 -24.48 -30.69
CA GLU A 12 12.78 -23.14 -30.11
C GLU A 12 13.31 -22.02 -31.02
N GLN A 13 14.43 -22.24 -31.72
CA GLN A 13 14.94 -21.29 -32.72
C GLN A 13 13.96 -21.13 -33.88
N VAL A 14 13.42 -22.24 -34.38
CA VAL A 14 12.40 -22.21 -35.44
C VAL A 14 11.12 -21.54 -34.92
N TRP A 15 10.68 -21.83 -33.68
CA TRP A 15 9.51 -21.19 -33.07
C TRP A 15 9.67 -19.66 -32.95
N ALA A 16 10.87 -19.19 -32.57
CA ALA A 16 11.16 -17.75 -32.48
C ALA A 16 11.03 -17.02 -33.82
N GLN A 17 11.37 -17.69 -34.93
CA GLN A 17 11.21 -17.15 -36.29
C GLN A 17 9.75 -17.07 -36.72
N VAL A 18 8.93 -18.07 -36.35
CA VAL A 18 7.50 -18.13 -36.73
C VAL A 18 6.65 -17.13 -35.95
N ARG A 19 6.98 -16.87 -34.67
CA ARG A 19 6.20 -15.97 -33.79
C ARG A 19 6.16 -14.51 -34.26
N GLN A 20 7.06 -14.08 -35.14
CA GLN A 20 7.10 -12.72 -35.67
C GLN A 20 6.01 -12.42 -36.72
N ARG A 21 5.24 -13.43 -37.18
CA ARG A 21 4.16 -13.26 -38.18
C ARG A 21 2.86 -13.92 -37.68
N PRO A 22 1.76 -13.18 -37.48
CA PRO A 22 0.60 -13.65 -36.70
C PRO A 22 -0.30 -14.68 -37.38
N ASP A 23 -0.33 -14.80 -38.71
CA ASP A 23 -1.25 -15.74 -39.38
C ASP A 23 -0.75 -17.20 -39.38
N ASP A 24 -1.56 -18.09 -38.81
CA ASP A 24 -1.46 -19.56 -38.75
C ASP A 24 -0.10 -20.12 -38.28
N THR A 25 0.28 -19.75 -37.04
CA THR A 25 1.57 -20.04 -36.39
C THR A 25 1.87 -21.54 -36.28
N GLN A 26 0.86 -22.40 -36.12
CA GLN A 26 1.07 -23.84 -35.93
C GLN A 26 1.37 -24.56 -37.25
N ARG A 27 0.61 -24.30 -38.33
CA ARG A 27 0.85 -24.94 -39.63
C ARG A 27 2.23 -24.59 -40.18
N ARG A 28 2.60 -23.32 -40.11
CA ARG A 28 3.92 -22.84 -40.55
C ARG A 28 5.05 -23.49 -39.77
N PHE A 29 4.86 -23.72 -38.46
CA PHE A 29 5.87 -24.36 -37.63
C PHE A 29 6.11 -25.83 -38.01
N GLU A 30 5.03 -26.57 -38.27
CA GLU A 30 5.09 -27.95 -38.77
C GLU A 30 5.70 -28.03 -40.17
N GLU A 31 5.32 -27.12 -41.08
CA GLU A 31 5.86 -27.05 -42.45
C GLU A 31 7.36 -26.73 -42.49
N ILE A 32 7.81 -25.76 -41.69
CA ILE A 32 9.23 -25.38 -41.63
C ILE A 32 10.03 -26.54 -41.04
N PHE A 33 9.52 -27.18 -39.98
CA PHE A 33 10.17 -28.36 -39.42
C PHE A 33 10.25 -29.51 -40.43
N GLY A 34 9.17 -29.79 -41.16
CA GLY A 34 9.14 -30.84 -42.19
C GLY A 34 10.15 -30.63 -43.32
N LYS A 35 10.52 -29.37 -43.60
CA LYS A 35 11.57 -29.00 -44.58
C LYS A 35 13.00 -29.13 -44.05
N THR A 36 13.18 -29.32 -42.74
CA THR A 36 14.51 -29.53 -42.15
C THR A 36 15.01 -30.96 -42.43
N PRO A 37 16.33 -31.20 -42.48
CA PRO A 37 16.87 -32.56 -42.64
C PRO A 37 16.37 -33.53 -41.56
N LEU A 38 16.19 -33.04 -40.33
CA LEU A 38 15.69 -33.83 -39.20
C LEU A 38 14.19 -34.17 -39.36
N GLY A 39 13.36 -33.17 -39.68
CA GLY A 39 11.93 -33.39 -39.91
C GLY A 39 11.66 -34.29 -41.12
N HIS A 40 12.43 -34.13 -42.20
CA HIS A 40 12.37 -35.00 -43.37
C HIS A 40 12.74 -36.45 -43.00
N HIS A 41 13.80 -36.66 -42.21
CA HIS A 41 14.19 -37.99 -41.76
C HIS A 41 13.10 -38.68 -40.92
N ILE A 42 12.51 -37.97 -39.96
CA ILE A 42 11.41 -38.50 -39.12
C ILE A 42 10.16 -38.77 -39.95
N ALA A 43 9.84 -37.96 -40.96
CA ALA A 43 8.69 -38.18 -41.82
C ALA A 43 8.82 -39.45 -42.70
N HIS A 44 10.03 -39.92 -42.97
CA HIS A 44 10.30 -41.10 -43.81
C HIS A 44 10.40 -42.43 -43.02
N THR A 45 10.33 -42.40 -41.68
CA THR A 45 10.26 -43.62 -40.86
C THR A 45 8.82 -44.17 -40.78
N ASP A 46 8.67 -45.43 -40.40
CA ASP A 46 7.36 -46.05 -40.18
C ASP A 46 6.58 -45.40 -39.01
N GLY A 47 5.26 -45.57 -39.01
CA GLY A 47 4.37 -44.93 -38.04
C GLY A 47 4.60 -45.37 -36.59
N GLU A 48 5.09 -46.59 -36.34
CA GLU A 48 5.41 -47.06 -34.99
C GLU A 48 6.66 -46.35 -34.46
N THR A 49 7.72 -46.29 -35.27
CA THR A 49 8.94 -45.53 -34.94
C THR A 49 8.66 -44.04 -34.72
N GLN A 50 7.78 -43.43 -35.52
CA GLN A 50 7.39 -42.03 -35.33
C GLN A 50 6.70 -41.80 -33.97
N ARG A 51 5.78 -42.69 -33.58
CA ARG A 51 5.12 -42.64 -32.25
C ARG A 51 6.13 -42.83 -31.13
N GLU A 52 7.06 -43.78 -31.26
CA GLU A 52 8.09 -44.03 -30.24
C GLU A 52 9.00 -42.80 -30.06
N LEU A 53 9.45 -42.20 -31.16
CA LEU A 53 10.26 -40.97 -31.14
C LEU A 53 9.52 -39.82 -30.48
N PHE A 54 8.23 -39.63 -30.81
CA PHE A 54 7.39 -38.61 -30.20
C PHE A 54 7.26 -38.78 -28.68
N HIS A 55 6.92 -39.97 -28.19
CA HIS A 55 6.74 -40.22 -26.76
C HIS A 55 8.06 -40.06 -25.98
N ARG A 56 9.17 -40.54 -26.55
CA ARG A 56 10.51 -40.34 -25.96
C ARG A 56 10.90 -38.87 -25.92
N TYR A 57 10.64 -38.13 -26.99
CA TYR A 57 10.91 -36.69 -27.02
C TYR A 57 10.06 -35.94 -26.01
N LEU A 58 8.76 -36.24 -25.92
CA LEU A 58 7.84 -35.62 -24.97
C LEU A 58 8.32 -35.80 -23.52
N GLN A 59 8.72 -37.02 -23.15
CA GLN A 59 9.25 -37.32 -21.82
C GLN A 59 10.55 -36.54 -21.52
N ASP A 60 11.48 -36.53 -22.47
CA ASP A 60 12.73 -35.77 -22.33
C ASP A 60 12.44 -34.26 -22.26
N PHE A 61 11.51 -33.75 -23.06
CA PHE A 61 11.11 -32.35 -23.10
C PHE A 61 10.53 -31.87 -21.77
N VAL A 62 9.62 -32.64 -21.17
CA VAL A 62 9.09 -32.34 -19.83
C VAL A 62 10.22 -32.31 -18.80
N SER A 63 11.13 -33.28 -18.84
CA SER A 63 12.27 -33.37 -17.90
C SER A 63 13.25 -32.20 -18.07
N MET A 64 13.43 -31.69 -19.28
CA MET A 64 14.28 -30.53 -19.57
C MET A 64 13.64 -29.20 -19.17
N LYS A 65 12.32 -29.04 -19.38
CA LYS A 65 11.62 -27.76 -19.17
C LYS A 65 11.03 -27.62 -17.76
N MET A 66 10.77 -28.72 -17.06
CA MET A 66 10.12 -28.74 -15.74
C MET A 66 10.97 -29.49 -14.72
N LYS A 67 11.05 -28.99 -13.49
CA LYS A 67 11.78 -29.65 -12.40
C LYS A 67 10.95 -30.80 -11.83
N VAL A 68 11.15 -32.01 -12.34
CA VAL A 68 10.42 -33.21 -11.91
C VAL A 68 11.28 -34.05 -10.97
N THR A 69 10.77 -34.36 -9.78
CA THR A 69 11.52 -35.07 -8.73
C THR A 69 11.11 -36.54 -8.53
N SER A 70 10.07 -37.00 -9.20
CA SER A 70 9.52 -38.35 -9.04
C SER A 70 8.96 -38.88 -10.36
N GLU A 71 9.04 -40.20 -10.58
CA GLU A 71 8.54 -40.85 -11.80
C GLU A 71 7.03 -40.65 -12.00
N ASP A 72 6.23 -40.69 -10.93
CA ASP A 72 4.78 -40.50 -11.00
C ASP A 72 4.40 -39.11 -11.53
N LYS A 73 5.08 -38.07 -11.04
CA LYS A 73 4.92 -36.69 -11.54
C LYS A 73 5.32 -36.58 -13.02
N LEU A 74 6.38 -37.29 -13.44
CA LEU A 74 6.81 -37.30 -14.84
C LEU A 74 5.72 -37.91 -15.73
N LYS A 75 5.19 -39.07 -15.34
CA LYS A 75 4.09 -39.74 -16.04
C LYS A 75 2.85 -38.85 -16.16
N LEU A 76 2.44 -38.19 -15.07
CA LEU A 76 1.29 -37.28 -15.08
C LEU A 76 1.51 -36.05 -15.96
N LEU A 77 2.69 -35.44 -15.92
CA LEU A 77 3.00 -34.28 -16.77
C LEU A 77 3.08 -34.66 -18.25
N CYS A 78 3.61 -35.85 -18.56
CA CYS A 78 3.58 -36.38 -19.92
C CYS A 78 2.13 -36.59 -20.39
N ARG A 79 1.28 -37.23 -19.58
CA ARG A 79 -0.16 -37.36 -19.88
C ARG A 79 -0.84 -36.01 -20.09
N ALA A 80 -0.57 -35.04 -19.23
CA ALA A 80 -1.11 -33.69 -19.34
C ALA A 80 -0.70 -33.00 -20.64
N LEU A 81 0.57 -33.10 -21.02
CA LEU A 81 1.06 -32.48 -22.26
C LEU A 81 0.48 -33.16 -23.50
N VAL A 82 0.26 -34.49 -23.47
CA VAL A 82 -0.46 -35.21 -24.53
C VAL A 82 -1.92 -34.74 -24.64
N SER A 83 -2.63 -34.59 -23.53
CA SER A 83 -3.99 -34.03 -23.52
C SER A 83 -4.04 -32.59 -24.07
N CYS A 84 -3.04 -31.75 -23.78
CA CYS A 84 -2.92 -30.42 -24.38
C CYS A 84 -2.76 -30.49 -25.92
N ILE A 85 -1.98 -31.44 -26.42
CA ILE A 85 -1.78 -31.65 -27.86
C ILE A 85 -3.08 -32.11 -28.52
N ASN A 86 -3.79 -33.06 -27.90
CA ASN A 86 -5.08 -33.54 -28.39
C ASN A 86 -6.13 -32.42 -28.43
N GLU A 87 -6.17 -31.56 -27.41
CA GLU A 87 -7.09 -30.42 -27.36
C GLU A 87 -6.84 -29.41 -28.49
N LEU A 88 -5.57 -29.15 -28.83
CA LEU A 88 -5.23 -28.30 -29.97
C LEU A 88 -5.64 -28.93 -31.30
N ARG A 89 -5.52 -30.25 -31.44
CA ARG A 89 -5.93 -30.98 -32.66
C ARG A 89 -7.43 -30.90 -32.89
N VAL A 90 -8.23 -31.13 -31.85
CA VAL A 90 -9.70 -31.06 -31.92
C VAL A 90 -10.17 -29.65 -32.31
N ARG A 91 -9.54 -28.60 -31.78
CA ARG A 91 -9.89 -27.21 -32.10
C ARG A 91 -9.46 -26.75 -33.49
N GLY A 92 -8.44 -27.40 -34.06
CA GLY A 92 -7.91 -27.09 -35.39
C GLY A 92 -8.63 -27.79 -36.55
N ASP A 93 -9.76 -28.45 -36.28
CA ASP A 93 -10.57 -29.22 -37.25
C ASP A 93 -9.80 -30.34 -37.96
N ARG A 94 -8.77 -30.91 -37.29
CA ARG A 94 -7.94 -32.01 -37.79
C ARG A 94 -8.45 -33.35 -37.24
N LEU A 95 -9.58 -33.83 -37.75
CA LEU A 95 -10.19 -35.10 -37.32
C LEU A 95 -9.54 -36.37 -37.93
N ALA A 96 -8.53 -36.25 -38.82
CA ALA A 96 -8.17 -37.36 -39.71
C ALA A 96 -6.67 -37.70 -39.87
N ASP A 97 -5.73 -37.02 -39.20
CA ASP A 97 -4.30 -37.29 -39.41
C ASP A 97 -3.61 -37.70 -38.09
N ASP A 98 -3.30 -38.99 -37.98
CA ASP A 98 -2.69 -39.67 -36.83
C ASP A 98 -1.20 -39.29 -36.62
N THR A 99 -0.76 -38.17 -37.21
CA THR A 99 0.63 -37.76 -37.33
C THR A 99 1.12 -37.06 -36.06
N PHE A 100 1.97 -37.75 -35.30
CA PHE A 100 2.63 -37.23 -34.10
C PHE A 100 3.89 -36.44 -34.49
N SER A 101 3.78 -35.11 -34.54
CA SER A 101 4.91 -34.23 -34.85
C SER A 101 5.58 -33.68 -33.57
N LEU A 102 6.90 -33.57 -33.57
CA LEU A 102 7.65 -32.94 -32.46
C LEU A 102 7.30 -31.46 -32.23
N PRO A 103 7.05 -30.64 -33.28
CA PRO A 103 6.59 -29.26 -33.13
C PRO A 103 5.36 -29.09 -32.23
N CYS A 104 4.39 -30.02 -32.28
CA CYS A 104 3.18 -29.98 -31.46
C CYS A 104 3.48 -29.91 -29.96
N VAL A 105 4.57 -30.54 -29.50
CA VAL A 105 4.98 -30.53 -28.09
C VAL A 105 5.31 -29.11 -27.62
N HIS A 106 6.01 -28.32 -28.44
CA HIS A 106 6.37 -26.94 -28.12
C HIS A 106 5.15 -26.01 -28.19
N VAL A 107 4.29 -26.17 -29.19
CA VAL A 107 3.07 -25.37 -29.33
C VAL A 107 2.15 -25.58 -28.13
N ALA A 108 1.91 -26.85 -27.77
CA ALA A 108 1.12 -27.21 -26.61
C ALA A 108 1.73 -26.68 -25.30
N TYR A 109 3.04 -26.85 -25.11
CA TYR A 109 3.72 -26.34 -23.92
C TYR A 109 3.62 -24.82 -23.79
N HIS A 110 3.88 -24.06 -24.86
CA HIS A 110 3.83 -22.59 -24.82
C HIS A 110 2.41 -22.07 -24.59
N ARG A 111 1.39 -22.73 -25.18
CA ARG A 111 -0.02 -22.36 -25.01
C ARG A 111 -0.55 -22.70 -23.61
N PHE A 112 -0.22 -23.88 -23.08
CA PHE A 112 -0.73 -24.38 -21.79
C PHE A 112 0.27 -24.24 -20.64
N ARG A 113 1.36 -23.49 -20.81
CA ARG A 113 2.47 -23.36 -19.87
C ARG A 113 2.00 -23.09 -18.44
N LYS A 114 1.11 -22.10 -18.27
CA LYS A 114 0.59 -21.70 -16.94
C LYS A 114 -0.14 -22.85 -16.24
N ARG A 115 -0.98 -23.60 -16.97
CA ARG A 115 -1.74 -24.75 -16.46
C ARG A 115 -0.82 -25.91 -16.05
N LEU A 116 0.16 -26.25 -16.89
CA LEU A 116 1.13 -27.30 -16.61
C LEU A 116 2.00 -26.98 -15.37
N HIS A 117 2.47 -25.74 -15.23
CA HIS A 117 3.23 -25.32 -14.05
C HIS A 117 2.37 -25.31 -12.79
N ASN A 118 1.09 -24.94 -12.90
CA ASN A 118 0.18 -24.97 -11.77
C ASN A 118 -0.11 -26.41 -11.29
N LEU A 119 -0.27 -27.35 -12.23
CA LEU A 119 -0.36 -28.78 -11.92
C LEU A 119 0.89 -29.27 -11.17
N LEU A 120 2.09 -28.98 -11.68
CA LEU A 120 3.33 -29.36 -10.99
C LEU A 120 3.43 -28.73 -9.60
N ARG A 121 2.97 -27.49 -9.42
CA ARG A 121 2.93 -26.82 -8.12
C ARG A 121 2.02 -27.59 -7.15
N MET A 122 0.80 -27.95 -7.54
CA MET A 122 -0.12 -28.72 -6.70
C MET A 122 0.46 -30.10 -6.32
N LEU A 123 1.06 -30.82 -7.29
CA LEU A 123 1.72 -32.11 -7.04
C LEU A 123 2.94 -32.00 -6.13
N THR A 124 3.57 -30.83 -6.05
CA THR A 124 4.71 -30.58 -5.17
C THR A 124 4.27 -30.21 -3.76
N LEU A 125 3.19 -29.44 -3.63
CA LEU A 125 2.60 -29.06 -2.34
C LEU A 125 1.87 -30.23 -1.67
N LEU A 126 1.26 -31.13 -2.45
CA LEU A 126 0.56 -32.31 -1.95
C LEU A 126 1.07 -33.59 -2.65
N PRO A 127 2.20 -34.18 -2.19
CA PRO A 127 2.80 -35.36 -2.82
C PRO A 127 1.88 -36.59 -2.99
N PRO A 128 0.96 -36.92 -2.05
CA PRO A 128 0.03 -38.05 -2.19
C PRO A 128 -0.92 -37.95 -3.39
N LEU A 129 -1.04 -36.77 -3.99
CA LEU A 129 -1.91 -36.51 -5.13
C LEU A 129 -1.46 -37.27 -6.40
N ALA A 130 -0.15 -37.42 -6.60
CA ALA A 130 0.41 -38.03 -7.80
C ALA A 130 -0.02 -39.50 -7.99
N PRO A 131 0.14 -40.40 -7.01
CA PRO A 131 -0.34 -41.79 -7.14
C PRO A 131 -1.87 -41.88 -7.22
N ALA A 132 -2.60 -41.02 -6.52
CA ALA A 132 -4.07 -41.01 -6.56
C ALA A 132 -4.61 -40.68 -7.96
N LEU A 133 -4.04 -39.68 -8.64
CA LEU A 133 -4.42 -39.32 -10.01
C LEU A 133 -4.01 -40.37 -11.04
N LEU A 134 -2.93 -41.12 -10.79
CA LEU A 134 -2.51 -42.23 -11.67
C LEU A 134 -3.41 -43.47 -11.54
N GLY A 135 -3.95 -43.73 -10.35
CA GLY A 135 -4.86 -44.87 -10.09
C GLY A 135 -6.25 -44.74 -10.70
N ASN A 136 -6.71 -43.51 -10.96
CA ASN A 136 -7.98 -43.23 -11.64
C ASN A 136 -7.85 -43.40 -13.16
N ASN A 137 -7.90 -44.66 -13.64
CA ASN A 137 -7.80 -45.03 -15.07
C ASN A 137 -8.99 -44.59 -15.96
N HIS A 138 -9.93 -43.80 -15.45
CA HIS A 138 -11.06 -43.26 -16.24
C HIS A 138 -10.66 -42.09 -17.17
N HIS A 139 -9.38 -41.72 -17.19
CA HIS A 139 -8.83 -40.60 -17.96
C HIS A 139 -7.70 -41.06 -18.89
N GLY A 140 -7.98 -42.05 -19.75
CA GLY A 140 -7.08 -42.40 -20.86
C GLY A 140 -7.06 -41.29 -21.92
N GLU A 141 -5.87 -40.94 -22.42
CA GLU A 141 -5.58 -39.99 -23.53
C GLU A 141 -6.70 -39.00 -23.87
N GLU A 142 -7.14 -38.22 -22.88
CA GLU A 142 -8.35 -37.42 -23.04
C GLU A 142 -8.15 -36.31 -24.07
N ALA A 143 -9.21 -35.99 -24.81
CA ALA A 143 -9.24 -34.96 -25.84
C ALA A 143 -9.07 -33.52 -25.29
N GLU A 144 -9.10 -33.35 -23.96
CA GLU A 144 -9.06 -32.06 -23.27
C GLU A 144 -8.08 -32.10 -22.09
N MET A 145 -7.30 -31.03 -21.86
CA MET A 145 -6.48 -30.90 -20.66
C MET A 145 -7.38 -30.65 -19.44
N VAL A 146 -7.50 -31.63 -18.55
CA VAL A 146 -8.28 -31.52 -17.28
C VAL A 146 -7.50 -31.89 -16.03
N LEU A 147 -6.26 -32.37 -16.17
CA LEU A 147 -5.47 -32.92 -15.04
C LEU A 147 -5.14 -31.88 -13.96
N ASP A 148 -4.98 -30.60 -14.32
CA ASP A 148 -4.83 -29.51 -13.36
C ASP A 148 -6.13 -29.23 -12.59
N VAL A 149 -7.28 -29.34 -13.24
CA VAL A 149 -8.59 -29.20 -12.57
C VAL A 149 -8.89 -30.40 -11.68
N LEU A 150 -8.61 -31.62 -12.14
CA LEU A 150 -8.71 -32.84 -11.32
C LEU A 150 -7.79 -32.77 -10.09
N ALA A 151 -6.56 -32.32 -10.28
CA ALA A 151 -5.64 -32.08 -9.17
C ALA A 151 -6.21 -31.07 -8.17
N ALA A 152 -6.86 -30.00 -8.64
CA ALA A 152 -7.52 -29.04 -7.77
C ALA A 152 -8.76 -29.62 -7.06
N VAL A 153 -9.57 -30.44 -7.73
CA VAL A 153 -10.69 -31.17 -7.09
C VAL A 153 -10.17 -32.02 -5.94
N ALA A 154 -9.17 -32.86 -6.19
CA ALA A 154 -8.59 -33.72 -5.17
C ALA A 154 -7.87 -32.93 -4.06
N CYS A 155 -7.30 -31.75 -4.35
CA CYS A 155 -6.80 -30.85 -3.31
C CYS A 155 -7.92 -30.33 -2.42
N VAL A 156 -9.05 -29.93 -3.00
CA VAL A 156 -10.23 -29.46 -2.24
C VAL A 156 -10.80 -30.59 -1.38
N GLU A 157 -10.95 -31.80 -1.94
CA GLU A 157 -11.40 -32.98 -1.21
C GLU A 157 -10.45 -33.36 -0.06
N HIS A 158 -9.13 -33.24 -0.28
CA HIS A 158 -8.14 -33.48 0.77
C HIS A 158 -8.22 -32.46 1.91
N LEU A 159 -8.57 -31.21 1.59
CA LEU A 159 -8.71 -30.13 2.56
C LEU A 159 -10.04 -30.15 3.30
N GLU A 160 -10.96 -31.07 2.99
CA GLU A 160 -12.19 -31.23 3.75
C GLU A 160 -11.88 -31.51 5.23
N PRO A 161 -12.35 -30.66 6.15
CA PRO A 161 -12.00 -30.80 7.54
C PRO A 161 -12.58 -32.11 8.09
N GLN A 162 -11.69 -32.97 8.57
CA GLN A 162 -12.05 -34.12 9.40
C GLN A 162 -12.48 -33.62 10.79
N VAL A 163 -12.84 -34.52 11.72
CA VAL A 163 -13.12 -34.12 13.11
C VAL A 163 -11.81 -33.66 13.75
N LEU A 164 -11.53 -32.35 13.68
CA LEU A 164 -10.35 -31.71 14.25
C LEU A 164 -10.74 -31.06 15.59
N GLU A 165 -10.06 -31.45 16.67
CA GLU A 165 -10.41 -30.99 18.03
C GLU A 165 -9.31 -30.14 18.68
N ALA A 166 -8.06 -30.35 18.30
CA ALA A 166 -6.90 -29.64 18.89
C ALA A 166 -6.44 -28.45 18.04
N ASP A 167 -6.02 -27.37 18.69
CA ASP A 167 -5.52 -26.15 18.03
C ASP A 167 -4.32 -26.42 17.10
N GLY A 168 -3.43 -27.35 17.49
CA GLY A 168 -2.31 -27.76 16.64
C GLY A 168 -2.74 -28.42 15.32
N GLN A 169 -3.85 -29.17 15.34
CA GLN A 169 -4.42 -29.78 14.13
C GLN A 169 -5.06 -28.73 13.22
N TRP A 170 -5.83 -27.80 13.81
CA TRP A 170 -6.40 -26.65 13.08
C TRP A 170 -5.33 -25.75 12.47
N LEU A 171 -4.22 -25.52 13.18
CA LEU A 171 -3.10 -24.74 12.67
C LEU A 171 -2.39 -25.45 11.51
N SER A 172 -2.17 -26.76 11.61
CA SER A 172 -1.60 -27.55 10.52
C SER A 172 -2.49 -27.53 9.28
N TRP A 173 -3.80 -27.72 9.46
CA TRP A 173 -4.79 -27.65 8.39
C TRP A 173 -4.81 -26.26 7.74
N LEU A 174 -4.84 -25.18 8.52
CA LEU A 174 -4.82 -23.80 8.01
C LEU A 174 -3.54 -23.51 7.20
N ARG A 175 -2.38 -24.05 7.62
CA ARG A 175 -1.13 -23.93 6.85
C ARG A 175 -1.22 -24.64 5.51
N GLN A 176 -1.86 -25.81 5.44
CA GLN A 176 -2.10 -26.52 4.18
C GLN A 176 -3.03 -25.74 3.25
N VAL A 177 -4.14 -25.21 3.78
CA VAL A 177 -5.07 -24.34 3.03
C VAL A 177 -4.32 -23.12 2.45
N LYS A 178 -3.56 -22.40 3.28
CA LYS A 178 -2.77 -21.22 2.84
C LYS A 178 -1.69 -21.60 1.82
N GLY A 179 -1.07 -22.77 1.96
CA GLY A 179 -0.07 -23.27 1.01
C GLY A 179 -0.65 -23.56 -0.39
N LEU A 180 -1.84 -24.15 -0.44
CA LEU A 180 -2.54 -24.49 -1.69
C LEU A 180 -3.33 -23.34 -2.31
N GLN A 181 -3.60 -22.28 -1.53
CA GLN A 181 -4.43 -21.14 -1.90
C GLN A 181 -4.17 -20.63 -3.32
N VAL A 182 -2.96 -20.14 -3.60
CA VAL A 182 -2.64 -19.53 -4.91
C VAL A 182 -2.82 -20.53 -6.06
N ALA A 183 -2.54 -21.81 -5.84
CA ALA A 183 -2.62 -22.83 -6.89
C ALA A 183 -4.08 -23.16 -7.25
N VAL A 184 -4.96 -23.34 -6.26
CA VAL A 184 -6.38 -23.61 -6.48
C VAL A 184 -7.10 -22.38 -7.04
N GLU A 185 -6.80 -21.19 -6.51
CA GLU A 185 -7.38 -19.93 -6.99
C GLU A 185 -7.01 -19.63 -8.43
N LEU A 186 -5.79 -19.97 -8.86
CA LEU A 186 -5.35 -19.85 -10.25
C LEU A 186 -6.12 -20.79 -11.19
N VAL A 187 -6.64 -21.93 -10.72
CA VAL A 187 -7.57 -22.77 -11.51
C VAL A 187 -8.92 -22.07 -11.62
N CYS A 188 -9.43 -21.51 -10.53
CA CYS A 188 -10.72 -20.81 -10.50
C CYS A 188 -10.75 -19.49 -11.31
N SER A 189 -9.61 -18.81 -11.46
CA SER A 189 -9.48 -17.49 -12.11
C SER A 189 -9.16 -17.53 -13.60
N GLN A 190 -8.69 -18.66 -14.14
CA GLN A 190 -8.46 -18.81 -15.57
C GLN A 190 -9.80 -18.86 -16.31
N GLN A 191 -10.32 -17.71 -16.71
CA GLN A 191 -11.64 -17.59 -17.36
C GLN A 191 -11.57 -17.26 -18.85
N SER A 192 -10.41 -17.29 -19.52
CA SER A 192 -10.41 -17.02 -20.97
C SER A 192 -11.17 -18.14 -21.71
N PRO A 193 -12.35 -17.86 -22.30
CA PRO A 193 -13.20 -18.89 -22.91
C PRO A 193 -12.49 -19.58 -24.07
N GLU A 194 -11.50 -18.92 -24.66
CA GLU A 194 -10.65 -19.42 -25.73
C GLU A 194 -9.70 -20.56 -25.33
N HIS A 195 -9.56 -20.92 -24.04
CA HIS A 195 -8.51 -21.85 -23.56
C HIS A 195 -9.02 -23.03 -22.73
N GLN A 196 -10.32 -23.16 -22.51
CA GLN A 196 -10.91 -24.26 -21.73
C GLN A 196 -12.03 -24.93 -22.50
N GLY A 197 -11.99 -26.26 -22.61
CA GLY A 197 -13.10 -27.05 -23.11
C GLY A 197 -14.24 -27.15 -22.08
N GLU A 198 -15.33 -27.79 -22.49
CA GLU A 198 -16.57 -27.84 -21.74
C GLU A 198 -16.44 -28.63 -20.42
N ARG A 199 -15.63 -29.69 -20.41
CA ARG A 199 -15.43 -30.54 -19.23
C ARG A 199 -14.60 -29.82 -18.17
N SER A 200 -13.52 -29.15 -18.57
CA SER A 200 -12.72 -28.31 -17.66
C SER A 200 -13.58 -27.23 -17.00
N ARG A 201 -14.51 -26.60 -17.75
CA ARG A 201 -15.40 -25.57 -17.20
C ARG A 201 -16.36 -26.12 -16.14
N HIS A 202 -17.02 -27.24 -16.43
CA HIS A 202 -17.93 -27.88 -15.46
C HIS A 202 -17.21 -28.25 -14.17
N MET A 203 -16.02 -28.86 -14.29
CA MET A 203 -15.22 -29.25 -13.12
C MET A 203 -14.69 -28.04 -12.34
N THR A 204 -14.33 -26.95 -13.02
CA THR A 204 -13.86 -25.71 -12.36
C THR A 204 -14.94 -25.09 -11.46
N HIS A 205 -16.23 -25.21 -11.84
CA HIS A 205 -17.34 -24.79 -10.99
C HIS A 205 -17.40 -25.61 -9.68
N CYS A 206 -17.21 -26.93 -9.75
CA CYS A 206 -17.13 -27.79 -8.57
C CYS A 206 -15.95 -27.40 -7.66
N VAL A 207 -14.76 -27.16 -8.25
CA VAL A 207 -13.58 -26.68 -7.52
C VAL A 207 -13.87 -25.35 -6.83
N ARG A 208 -14.51 -24.39 -7.53
CA ARG A 208 -14.84 -23.08 -6.99
C ARG A 208 -15.75 -23.18 -5.78
N ASN A 209 -16.81 -23.98 -5.86
CA ASN A 209 -17.74 -24.15 -4.74
C ASN A 209 -17.07 -24.81 -3.53
N GLY A 210 -16.36 -25.92 -3.76
CA GLY A 210 -15.62 -26.56 -2.68
C GLY A 210 -14.54 -25.65 -2.08
N TRP A 211 -13.79 -24.93 -2.91
CA TRP A 211 -12.77 -23.99 -2.45
C TRP A 211 -13.35 -22.81 -1.66
N ASN A 212 -14.43 -22.19 -2.13
CA ASN A 212 -15.09 -21.12 -1.39
C ASN A 212 -15.54 -21.59 0.00
N ARG A 213 -16.09 -22.81 0.10
CA ARG A 213 -16.45 -23.40 1.38
C ARG A 213 -15.23 -23.58 2.30
N ILE A 214 -14.16 -24.22 1.81
CA ILE A 214 -12.91 -24.40 2.58
C ILE A 214 -12.34 -23.05 3.01
N PHE A 215 -12.37 -22.06 2.13
CA PHE A 215 -11.83 -20.74 2.41
C PHE A 215 -12.63 -20.01 3.49
N VAL A 216 -13.97 -20.03 3.44
CA VAL A 216 -14.82 -19.47 4.51
C VAL A 216 -14.54 -20.14 5.86
N LEU A 217 -14.45 -21.48 5.87
CA LEU A 217 -14.09 -22.23 7.08
C LEU A 217 -12.70 -21.86 7.59
N SER A 218 -11.74 -21.65 6.69
CA SER A 218 -10.38 -21.24 7.06
C SER A 218 -10.34 -19.87 7.74
N LEU A 219 -11.14 -18.91 7.24
CA LEU A 219 -11.29 -17.60 7.88
C LEU A 219 -11.95 -17.74 9.25
N PHE A 220 -12.99 -18.58 9.36
CA PHE A 220 -13.68 -18.81 10.64
C PHE A 220 -12.75 -19.43 11.68
N VAL A 221 -11.94 -20.42 11.28
CA VAL A 221 -10.94 -21.06 12.13
C VAL A 221 -9.86 -20.06 12.55
N GLU A 222 -9.33 -19.28 11.62
CA GLU A 222 -8.29 -18.29 11.88
C GLU A 222 -8.73 -17.23 12.89
N HIS A 223 -9.95 -16.70 12.72
CA HIS A 223 -10.44 -15.59 13.54
C HIS A 223 -11.13 -16.03 14.84
N LEU A 224 -11.85 -17.16 14.83
CA LEU A 224 -12.72 -17.56 15.95
C LEU A 224 -12.26 -18.82 16.70
N VAL A 225 -11.60 -19.78 16.04
CA VAL A 225 -11.17 -21.03 16.70
C VAL A 225 -9.78 -20.89 17.32
N LEU A 226 -8.80 -20.42 16.55
CA LEU A 226 -7.41 -20.37 17.01
C LEU A 226 -7.24 -19.40 18.18
N GLY A 227 -6.68 -19.89 19.29
CA GLY A 227 -6.42 -19.10 20.48
C GLY A 227 -7.68 -18.54 21.14
N ILE A 228 -8.85 -19.20 20.98
CA ILE A 228 -10.08 -18.80 21.67
C ILE A 228 -10.03 -19.10 23.17
N GLU A 229 -9.29 -20.15 23.55
CA GLU A 229 -9.06 -20.53 24.96
C GLU A 229 -8.39 -19.41 25.75
N SER A 230 -7.58 -18.55 25.10
CA SER A 230 -6.98 -17.39 25.75
C SER A 230 -7.99 -16.29 26.10
N VAL A 231 -9.20 -16.34 25.54
CA VAL A 231 -10.30 -15.43 25.86
C VAL A 231 -11.16 -16.05 26.96
N GLU A 232 -11.70 -17.24 26.73
CA GLU A 232 -12.46 -18.01 27.73
C GLU A 232 -12.59 -19.46 27.25
N GLU A 233 -12.19 -20.42 28.10
CA GLU A 233 -12.13 -21.85 27.77
C GLU A 233 -13.49 -22.41 27.32
N LYS A 234 -14.59 -21.95 27.95
CA LYS A 234 -15.97 -22.38 27.65
C LYS A 234 -16.43 -22.03 26.22
N LEU A 235 -15.76 -21.10 25.52
CA LEU A 235 -16.10 -20.74 24.15
C LEU A 235 -15.67 -21.81 23.14
N LYS A 236 -14.67 -22.64 23.45
CA LYS A 236 -14.10 -23.59 22.48
C LYS A 236 -15.14 -24.56 21.93
N ALA A 237 -15.88 -25.23 22.80
CA ALA A 237 -16.94 -26.15 22.40
C ALA A 237 -18.00 -25.46 21.53
N LEU A 238 -18.40 -24.24 21.93
CA LEU A 238 -19.38 -23.44 21.21
C LEU A 238 -18.91 -23.09 19.79
N VAL A 239 -17.69 -22.60 19.63
CA VAL A 239 -17.16 -22.18 18.32
C VAL A 239 -16.93 -23.40 17.42
N LEU A 240 -16.48 -24.54 17.96
CA LEU A 240 -16.34 -25.78 17.19
C LEU A 240 -17.70 -26.28 16.65
N ASP A 241 -18.76 -26.21 17.47
CA ASP A 241 -20.11 -26.54 17.01
C ASP A 241 -20.61 -25.61 15.90
N HIS A 242 -20.33 -24.30 16.00
CA HIS A 242 -20.69 -23.34 14.94
C HIS A 242 -19.80 -23.49 13.69
N THR A 243 -18.57 -24.00 13.83
CA THR A 243 -17.71 -24.35 12.69
C THR A 243 -18.33 -25.50 11.89
N ARG A 244 -18.85 -26.53 12.58
CA ARG A 244 -19.58 -27.65 11.94
C ARG A 244 -20.86 -27.14 11.26
N MET A 245 -21.65 -26.32 11.96
CA MET A 245 -22.87 -25.71 11.41
C MET A 245 -22.57 -24.89 10.15
N LEU A 246 -21.49 -24.10 10.15
CA LEU A 246 -21.06 -23.33 8.99
C LEU A 246 -20.69 -24.25 7.81
N GLY A 247 -19.99 -25.35 8.09
CA GLY A 247 -19.66 -26.36 7.09
C GLY A 247 -20.89 -27.00 6.44
N GLU A 248 -21.92 -27.28 7.23
CA GLU A 248 -23.20 -27.82 6.75
C GLU A 248 -23.98 -26.83 5.89
N VAL A 249 -24.06 -25.56 6.32
CA VAL A 249 -24.72 -24.48 5.58
C VAL A 249 -24.09 -24.32 4.19
N LEU A 250 -22.76 -24.27 4.13
CA LEU A 250 -22.00 -24.06 2.91
C LEU A 250 -21.94 -25.28 1.99
N ARG A 251 -22.34 -26.48 2.45
CA ARG A 251 -22.35 -27.68 1.60
C ARG A 251 -23.38 -27.58 0.48
N LYS A 252 -24.50 -26.88 0.71
CA LYS A 252 -25.56 -26.70 -0.29
C LYS A 252 -25.15 -25.72 -1.39
N SER A 253 -24.59 -24.59 -0.99
CA SER A 253 -24.09 -23.53 -1.87
C SER A 253 -23.18 -22.61 -1.07
N SER A 254 -22.15 -22.09 -1.72
CA SER A 254 -21.07 -21.33 -1.07
C SER A 254 -20.77 -20.02 -1.81
N ASP A 255 -21.73 -19.52 -2.58
CA ASP A 255 -21.56 -18.28 -3.33
C ASP A 255 -22.07 -17.09 -2.51
N LEU A 256 -21.15 -16.46 -1.78
CA LEU A 256 -21.47 -15.32 -0.91
C LEU A 256 -21.80 -14.03 -1.66
N LYS A 257 -21.84 -14.06 -3.00
CA LYS A 257 -22.45 -12.98 -3.79
C LYS A 257 -23.96 -13.08 -3.85
N LEU A 258 -24.53 -14.27 -3.56
CA LEU A 258 -25.96 -14.49 -3.49
C LEU A 258 -26.49 -14.20 -2.09
N GLU A 259 -27.60 -13.48 -2.03
CA GLU A 259 -28.25 -13.07 -0.77
C GLU A 259 -28.51 -14.24 0.17
N ARG A 260 -29.03 -15.36 -0.34
CA ARG A 260 -29.37 -16.53 0.47
C ARG A 260 -28.17 -17.10 1.22
N ASP A 261 -27.05 -17.30 0.51
CA ASP A 261 -25.88 -17.95 1.09
C ASP A 261 -25.13 -16.99 2.01
N PHE A 262 -25.06 -15.70 1.65
CA PHE A 262 -24.53 -14.65 2.51
C PHE A 262 -25.33 -14.56 3.82
N ALA A 263 -26.66 -14.43 3.73
CA ALA A 263 -27.53 -14.35 4.90
C ALA A 263 -27.39 -15.58 5.81
N ALA A 264 -27.24 -16.78 5.24
CA ALA A 264 -27.04 -18.00 6.02
C ALA A 264 -25.73 -17.98 6.83
N VAL A 265 -24.62 -17.53 6.25
CA VAL A 265 -23.35 -17.37 6.99
C VAL A 265 -23.48 -16.31 8.10
N ILE A 266 -24.14 -15.19 7.82
CA ILE A 266 -24.38 -14.14 8.82
C ILE A 266 -25.27 -14.64 9.95
N GLN A 267 -26.26 -15.47 9.65
CA GLN A 267 -27.11 -16.08 10.67
C GLN A 267 -26.33 -17.03 11.59
N VAL A 268 -25.42 -17.84 11.06
CA VAL A 268 -24.54 -18.70 11.87
C VAL A 268 -23.65 -17.85 12.78
N LEU A 269 -23.08 -16.76 12.26
CA LEU A 269 -22.24 -15.86 13.04
C LEU A 269 -23.02 -15.13 14.15
N LYS A 270 -24.25 -14.67 13.85
CA LYS A 270 -25.17 -14.08 14.84
C LYS A 270 -25.53 -15.09 15.95
N SER A 271 -25.95 -16.29 15.56
CA SER A 271 -26.23 -17.39 16.50
C SER A 271 -25.03 -17.69 17.40
N CYS A 272 -23.81 -17.73 16.85
CA CYS A 272 -22.59 -17.97 17.61
C CYS A 272 -22.38 -16.91 18.70
N LYS A 273 -22.52 -15.64 18.33
CA LYS A 273 -22.39 -14.50 19.26
C LYS A 273 -23.49 -14.48 20.32
N ASP A 274 -24.74 -14.77 19.95
CA ASP A 274 -25.87 -14.74 20.89
C ASP A 274 -25.80 -15.91 21.89
N ARG A 275 -25.37 -17.10 21.44
CA ARG A 275 -25.10 -18.22 22.35
C ARG A 275 -23.89 -17.98 23.25
N ALA A 276 -22.86 -17.27 22.78
CA ALA A 276 -21.74 -16.87 23.64
C ALA A 276 -22.22 -15.90 24.74
N GLY A 277 -23.05 -14.92 24.38
CA GLY A 277 -23.68 -13.97 25.31
C GLY A 277 -24.48 -14.67 26.41
N SER A 278 -25.40 -15.55 26.02
CA SER A 278 -26.33 -16.23 26.93
C SER A 278 -25.69 -17.36 27.74
N CYS A 279 -24.90 -18.25 27.12
CA CYS A 279 -24.38 -19.46 27.77
C CYS A 279 -23.04 -19.25 28.49
N VAL A 280 -22.17 -18.40 27.96
CA VAL A 280 -20.80 -18.23 28.49
C VAL A 280 -20.69 -16.99 29.34
N PHE A 281 -21.15 -15.86 28.82
CA PHE A 281 -21.05 -14.59 29.53
C PHE A 281 -22.22 -14.34 30.49
N LYS A 282 -23.33 -15.10 30.37
CA LYS A 282 -24.58 -14.90 31.14
C LYS A 282 -25.02 -13.42 31.16
N CYS A 283 -24.76 -12.76 30.04
CA CYS A 283 -24.84 -11.33 29.90
C CYS A 283 -25.58 -11.07 28.59
N ASP A 284 -26.90 -11.13 28.65
CA ASP A 284 -27.77 -10.47 27.67
C ASP A 284 -27.75 -8.96 27.99
N LEU A 285 -26.54 -8.37 27.98
CA LEU A 285 -26.32 -6.99 28.38
C LEU A 285 -26.81 -6.10 27.27
N GLU A 286 -28.07 -5.71 27.42
CA GLU A 286 -28.65 -4.65 26.65
C GLU A 286 -27.81 -3.37 26.76
N PRO A 287 -27.78 -2.55 25.69
CA PRO A 287 -27.08 -1.28 25.75
C PRO A 287 -27.60 -0.42 26.91
N CYS A 288 -26.73 0.38 27.50
CA CYS A 288 -27.10 1.33 28.54
C CYS A 288 -28.30 2.16 28.08
N PRO A 289 -29.47 2.09 28.73
CA PRO A 289 -30.70 2.73 28.23
C PRO A 289 -30.62 4.25 28.09
N LYS A 290 -29.62 4.89 28.72
CA LYS A 290 -29.43 6.34 28.63
C LYS A 290 -28.54 6.76 27.46
N CYS A 291 -27.45 6.05 27.19
CA CYS A 291 -26.50 6.42 26.13
C CYS A 291 -26.55 5.50 24.90
N MET A 292 -27.36 4.42 24.96
CA MET A 292 -27.55 3.41 23.90
C MET A 292 -26.26 2.74 23.43
N ARG A 293 -25.28 2.64 24.31
CA ARG A 293 -23.97 2.02 24.07
C ARG A 293 -23.70 0.92 25.08
N PRO A 294 -22.74 0.01 24.82
CA PRO A 294 -22.28 -0.94 25.82
C PRO A 294 -21.86 -0.18 27.08
N PRO A 295 -22.35 -0.58 28.27
CA PRO A 295 -22.05 0.13 29.51
C PRO A 295 -20.54 0.30 29.73
N GLN A 296 -20.08 1.55 29.80
CA GLN A 296 -18.73 1.87 30.24
C GLN A 296 -18.76 2.09 31.75
N GLU A 297 -17.86 1.42 32.47
CA GLU A 297 -17.90 1.36 33.94
C GLU A 297 -19.30 0.93 34.44
N PRO A 298 -19.67 -0.35 34.24
CA PRO A 298 -21.04 -0.82 34.43
C PRO A 298 -21.49 -0.67 35.88
N LEU A 299 -22.59 0.05 36.06
CA LEU A 299 -23.37 0.15 37.29
C LEU A 299 -24.59 -0.78 37.16
N VAL A 300 -24.76 -1.70 38.10
CA VAL A 300 -25.92 -2.61 38.14
C VAL A 300 -26.88 -2.14 39.23
N LEU A 301 -28.12 -1.82 38.85
CA LEU A 301 -29.16 -1.43 39.80
C LEU A 301 -29.77 -2.66 40.50
N PRO A 302 -30.49 -2.50 41.63
CA PRO A 302 -31.16 -3.61 42.32
C PRO A 302 -32.16 -4.38 41.43
N CYS A 303 -32.73 -3.72 40.42
CA CYS A 303 -33.58 -4.33 39.40
C CYS A 303 -32.80 -5.11 38.32
N SER A 304 -31.49 -5.32 38.50
CA SER A 304 -30.57 -5.99 37.56
C SER A 304 -30.34 -5.28 36.21
N HIS A 305 -30.89 -4.08 36.01
CA HIS A 305 -30.57 -3.26 34.83
C HIS A 305 -29.17 -2.63 34.95
N THR A 306 -28.43 -2.64 33.83
CA THR A 306 -27.05 -2.12 33.77
C THR A 306 -26.99 -0.77 33.06
N TYR A 307 -26.25 0.18 33.63
CA TYR A 307 -26.01 1.52 33.11
C TYR A 307 -24.51 1.85 33.10
N CYS A 308 -24.09 2.89 32.38
CA CYS A 308 -22.76 3.47 32.66
C CYS A 308 -22.79 4.19 34.01
N LEU A 309 -21.69 4.18 34.75
CA LEU A 309 -21.57 4.89 36.03
C LEU A 309 -21.95 6.38 35.89
N ASP A 310 -21.41 7.07 34.89
CA ASP A 310 -21.71 8.47 34.61
C ASP A 310 -23.19 8.67 34.22
N CYS A 311 -23.74 7.74 33.45
CA CYS A 311 -25.15 7.79 33.06
C CYS A 311 -26.08 7.68 34.27
N GLY A 312 -25.75 6.75 35.18
CA GLY A 312 -26.43 6.55 36.45
C GLY A 312 -26.32 7.77 37.35
N ARG A 313 -25.11 8.32 37.54
CA ARG A 313 -24.88 9.54 38.34
C ARG A 313 -25.65 10.75 37.83
N CYS A 314 -25.72 10.92 36.50
CA CYS A 314 -26.46 12.01 35.90
C CYS A 314 -28.00 11.80 35.92
N TRP A 315 -28.51 10.67 36.42
CA TRP A 315 -29.97 10.40 36.48
C TRP A 315 -30.47 10.19 37.91
N LEU A 316 -29.75 9.40 38.69
CA LEU A 316 -30.04 9.09 40.09
C LEU A 316 -29.51 10.22 40.97
N VAL A 317 -30.29 11.31 41.04
CA VAL A 317 -30.04 12.48 41.88
C VAL A 317 -31.05 12.52 43.04
N PRO A 318 -30.76 13.20 44.16
CA PRO A 318 -31.71 13.34 45.27
C PRO A 318 -33.07 13.88 44.77
N GLY A 319 -34.15 13.14 45.02
CA GLY A 319 -35.49 13.43 44.50
C GLY A 319 -35.88 12.68 43.22
N GLN A 320 -34.94 11.99 42.55
CA GLN A 320 -35.16 11.20 41.34
C GLN A 320 -34.47 9.82 41.42
N MET A 321 -34.88 9.00 42.39
CA MET A 321 -34.29 7.69 42.69
C MET A 321 -35.12 6.51 42.16
N TYR A 322 -35.26 6.42 40.84
CA TYR A 322 -35.93 5.30 40.17
C TYR A 322 -35.21 4.91 38.89
N CYS A 323 -35.30 3.63 38.54
CA CYS A 323 -34.74 3.10 37.31
C CYS A 323 -35.46 3.72 36.09
N PRO A 324 -34.76 4.33 35.12
CA PRO A 324 -35.39 4.97 33.97
C PRO A 324 -36.07 4.00 33.01
N ARG A 325 -35.81 2.69 33.13
CA ARG A 325 -36.35 1.67 32.23
C ARG A 325 -37.60 0.98 32.79
N CYS A 326 -37.54 0.51 34.03
CA CYS A 326 -38.64 -0.23 34.66
C CYS A 326 -39.37 0.58 35.74
N MET A 327 -38.95 1.82 36.00
CA MET A 327 -39.55 2.72 37.00
C MET A 327 -39.55 2.18 38.44
N LEU A 328 -38.79 1.11 38.72
CA LEU A 328 -38.63 0.60 40.09
C LEU A 328 -37.78 1.56 40.93
N PRO A 329 -38.16 1.81 42.21
CA PRO A 329 -37.41 2.69 43.09
C PRO A 329 -36.03 2.11 43.42
N VAL A 330 -35.04 2.99 43.53
CA VAL A 330 -33.68 2.68 43.96
C VAL A 330 -33.50 3.27 45.37
N PRO A 331 -32.96 2.53 46.35
CA PRO A 331 -32.73 3.07 47.69
C PRO A 331 -31.85 4.33 47.68
N ASP A 332 -32.18 5.33 48.51
CA ASP A 332 -31.46 6.61 48.57
C ASP A 332 -29.98 6.46 49.00
N ASP A 333 -29.65 5.39 49.73
CA ASP A 333 -28.32 5.04 50.22
C ASP A 333 -27.55 4.08 49.28
N PHE A 334 -28.10 3.79 48.09
CA PHE A 334 -27.49 2.84 47.16
C PHE A 334 -26.11 3.31 46.65
N PRO A 335 -25.04 2.49 46.82
CA PRO A 335 -23.70 2.89 46.39
C PRO A 335 -23.54 2.83 44.87
N LEU A 336 -23.38 4.00 44.24
CA LEU A 336 -23.06 4.13 42.82
C LEU A 336 -21.59 3.74 42.54
N LYS A 337 -21.33 2.43 42.45
CA LYS A 337 -20.00 1.84 42.18
C LYS A 337 -20.03 0.91 40.96
N VAL A 338 -18.86 0.72 40.36
CA VAL A 338 -18.69 -0.19 39.23
C VAL A 338 -18.80 -1.65 39.70
N CYS A 339 -19.55 -2.45 38.94
CA CYS A 339 -19.59 -3.90 39.10
C CYS A 339 -18.43 -4.53 38.33
N GLU A 340 -17.40 -4.98 39.05
CA GLU A 340 -16.18 -5.57 38.48
C GLU A 340 -16.45 -6.86 37.70
N ASP A 341 -17.38 -7.69 38.16
CA ASP A 341 -17.75 -8.93 37.48
C ASP A 341 -18.39 -8.65 36.10
N VAL A 342 -19.33 -7.70 36.04
CA VAL A 342 -19.95 -7.27 34.78
C VAL A 342 -18.93 -6.56 33.88
N ARG A 343 -17.99 -5.80 34.43
CA ARG A 343 -16.90 -5.16 33.67
C ARG A 343 -16.02 -6.21 32.99
N ARG A 344 -15.63 -7.27 33.71
CA ARG A 344 -14.86 -8.39 33.15
C ARG A 344 -15.64 -9.09 32.06
N LEU A 345 -16.91 -9.45 32.29
CA LEU A 345 -17.75 -10.14 31.30
C LEU A 345 -17.97 -9.30 30.02
N LEU A 346 -18.20 -7.99 30.16
CA LEU A 346 -18.26 -7.06 29.03
C LEU A 346 -16.96 -7.00 28.23
N SER A 347 -15.82 -7.03 28.91
CA SER A 347 -14.51 -7.03 28.24
C SER A 347 -14.27 -8.30 27.42
N LEU A 348 -14.65 -9.46 27.96
CA LEU A 348 -14.56 -10.76 27.28
C LEU A 348 -15.51 -10.83 26.08
N ASN A 349 -16.77 -10.42 26.25
CA ASN A 349 -17.75 -10.36 25.16
C ASN A 349 -17.31 -9.38 24.07
N THR A 350 -16.74 -8.23 24.44
CA THR A 350 -16.17 -7.28 23.47
C THR A 350 -14.98 -7.88 22.72
N GLY A 351 -14.11 -8.63 23.41
CA GLY A 351 -13.00 -9.36 22.79
C GLY A 351 -13.47 -10.40 21.78
N PHE A 352 -14.49 -11.19 22.13
CA PHE A 352 -15.10 -12.16 21.22
C PHE A 352 -15.79 -11.49 20.02
N ARG A 353 -16.59 -10.45 20.26
CA ARG A 353 -17.24 -9.67 19.18
C ARG A 353 -16.22 -9.12 18.18
N LYS A 354 -15.10 -8.56 18.65
CA LYS A 354 -14.03 -8.06 17.76
C LYS A 354 -13.48 -9.14 16.84
N ARG A 355 -13.39 -10.40 17.31
CA ARG A 355 -13.01 -11.54 16.47
C ARG A 355 -14.10 -11.87 15.43
N CYS A 356 -15.38 -11.83 15.81
CA CYS A 356 -16.50 -11.99 14.88
C CYS A 356 -16.52 -10.89 13.81
N ASP A 357 -16.30 -9.63 14.20
CA ASP A 357 -16.23 -8.49 13.28
C ASP A 357 -15.03 -8.62 12.33
N ALA A 358 -13.87 -9.04 12.82
CA ALA A 358 -12.69 -9.30 12.00
C ALA A 358 -12.95 -10.40 10.96
N PHE A 359 -13.56 -11.52 11.37
CA PHE A 359 -14.02 -12.56 10.46
C PHE A 359 -14.98 -12.01 9.39
N PHE A 360 -15.99 -11.25 9.80
CA PHE A 360 -17.00 -10.69 8.89
C PHE A 360 -16.38 -9.75 7.85
N VAL A 361 -15.51 -8.83 8.28
CA VAL A 361 -14.86 -7.88 7.37
C VAL A 361 -13.94 -8.61 6.38
N ASP A 362 -13.17 -9.61 6.84
CA ASP A 362 -12.28 -10.38 5.98
C ASP A 362 -13.07 -11.25 4.99
N LEU A 363 -14.18 -11.84 5.43
CA LEU A 363 -15.14 -12.58 4.60
C LEU A 363 -15.69 -11.70 3.46
N VAL A 364 -16.21 -10.52 3.80
CA VAL A 364 -16.76 -9.57 2.82
C VAL A 364 -15.68 -9.16 1.82
N CYS A 365 -14.52 -8.72 2.29
CA CYS A 365 -13.43 -8.25 1.44
C CYS A 365 -12.88 -9.33 0.48
N ARG A 366 -12.77 -10.58 0.92
CA ARG A 366 -12.11 -11.65 0.15
C ARG A 366 -13.05 -12.52 -0.67
N LEU A 367 -14.35 -12.58 -0.36
CA LEU A 367 -15.29 -13.47 -1.06
C LEU A 367 -16.43 -12.73 -1.74
N CYS A 368 -17.04 -11.72 -1.10
CA CYS A 368 -18.13 -10.96 -1.75
C CYS A 368 -17.59 -10.05 -2.88
N PHE A 369 -16.36 -9.52 -2.74
CA PHE A 369 -15.76 -8.53 -3.66
C PHE A 369 -14.55 -9.06 -4.46
N ARG A 370 -14.52 -10.38 -4.76
CA ARG A 370 -13.33 -11.12 -5.22
C ARG A 370 -13.10 -11.18 -6.74
N GLU A 371 -14.16 -11.04 -7.53
CA GLU A 371 -14.12 -11.16 -9.00
C GLU A 371 -14.72 -9.93 -9.65
N ASP A 372 -14.62 -9.80 -10.97
CA ASP A 372 -14.99 -8.62 -11.80
C ASP A 372 -16.48 -8.27 -11.82
N ARG A 373 -17.35 -9.10 -11.22
CA ARG A 373 -18.79 -8.82 -11.09
C ARG A 373 -19.18 -8.48 -9.65
N PRO A 374 -20.00 -7.44 -9.42
CA PRO A 374 -20.48 -7.10 -8.08
C PRO A 374 -21.37 -8.19 -7.48
N PRO A 375 -21.52 -8.23 -6.14
CA PRO A 375 -22.50 -9.09 -5.49
C PRO A 375 -23.93 -8.67 -5.83
N SER A 376 -24.90 -9.54 -5.53
CA SER A 376 -26.33 -9.24 -5.75
C SER A 376 -26.80 -8.02 -4.94
N GLU A 377 -27.83 -7.34 -5.45
CA GLU A 377 -28.44 -6.16 -4.82
C GLU A 377 -28.75 -6.39 -3.33
N GLY A 378 -29.38 -7.52 -2.99
CA GLY A 378 -29.72 -7.85 -1.60
C GLY A 378 -28.49 -7.88 -0.67
N VAL A 379 -27.35 -8.39 -1.14
CA VAL A 379 -26.10 -8.39 -0.35
C VAL A 379 -25.56 -6.97 -0.18
N ILE A 380 -25.59 -6.15 -1.23
CA ILE A 380 -25.11 -4.76 -1.17
C ILE A 380 -25.94 -3.95 -0.19
N LEU A 381 -27.27 -4.02 -0.30
CA LEU A 381 -28.20 -3.32 0.60
C LEU A 381 -28.02 -3.80 2.05
N GLN A 382 -27.83 -5.10 2.26
CA GLN A 382 -27.55 -5.63 3.60
C GLN A 382 -26.21 -5.09 4.16
N LEU A 383 -25.16 -4.96 3.34
CA LEU A 383 -23.88 -4.40 3.77
C LEU A 383 -23.97 -2.90 4.10
N LEU A 384 -24.72 -2.13 3.30
CA LEU A 384 -24.99 -0.72 3.59
C LEU A 384 -25.77 -0.57 4.89
N SER A 385 -26.79 -1.43 5.12
CA SER A 385 -27.52 -1.46 6.39
C SER A 385 -26.63 -1.81 7.59
N CYS A 386 -25.53 -2.55 7.39
CA CYS A 386 -24.59 -2.89 8.46
C CYS A 386 -23.72 -1.71 8.93
N LEU A 387 -23.83 -0.53 8.31
CA LEU A 387 -23.15 0.70 8.73
C LEU A 387 -24.01 1.59 9.63
N MET A 388 -25.32 1.33 9.69
CA MET A 388 -26.30 2.15 10.39
C MET A 388 -27.17 1.30 11.32
N VAL A 389 -27.70 1.89 12.38
CA VAL A 389 -28.64 1.25 13.31
C VAL A 389 -29.78 2.22 13.56
N GLU A 390 -31.00 1.78 13.31
CA GLU A 390 -32.20 2.50 13.73
C GLU A 390 -32.54 2.11 15.16
N VAL A 391 -32.65 3.11 16.04
CA VAL A 391 -32.99 2.91 17.45
C VAL A 391 -34.38 3.47 17.73
N GLY A 392 -35.25 2.63 18.30
CA GLY A 392 -36.60 3.00 18.71
C GLY A 392 -36.63 3.99 19.90
N PRO A 393 -37.77 4.66 20.13
CA PRO A 393 -37.92 5.64 21.21
C PRO A 393 -37.91 4.97 22.59
N ILE A 394 -37.35 5.65 23.59
CA ILE A 394 -37.34 5.20 24.99
C ILE A 394 -38.27 6.12 25.79
N PRO A 395 -39.27 5.58 26.51
CA PRO A 395 -40.18 6.37 27.34
C PRO A 395 -39.41 7.27 28.31
N LEU A 396 -39.85 8.53 28.47
CA LEU A 396 -39.27 9.59 29.33
C LEU A 396 -37.87 10.13 28.96
N ILE A 397 -37.18 9.52 27.99
CA ILE A 397 -35.83 9.95 27.57
C ILE A 397 -35.87 10.60 26.17
N ARG A 398 -36.63 10.05 25.20
CA ARG A 398 -36.67 10.57 23.82
C ARG A 398 -38.00 10.30 23.10
N ASP A 399 -38.46 11.31 22.34
CA ASP A 399 -39.70 11.30 21.53
C ASP A 399 -39.54 10.83 20.08
N ARG A 400 -38.32 10.64 19.55
CA ARG A 400 -38.08 10.30 18.11
C ARG A 400 -37.10 9.14 17.93
N CYS A 401 -37.31 8.34 16.88
CA CYS A 401 -36.33 7.36 16.39
C CYS A 401 -35.05 8.07 15.94
N GLN A 402 -33.88 7.52 16.27
CA GLN A 402 -32.58 8.08 15.87
C GLN A 402 -31.79 7.03 15.08
N ILE A 403 -31.22 7.46 13.95
CA ILE A 403 -30.28 6.65 13.17
C ILE A 403 -28.88 6.92 13.72
N LEU A 404 -28.18 5.86 14.10
CA LEU A 404 -26.82 5.91 14.62
C LEU A 404 -25.87 5.18 13.68
N THR A 405 -24.61 5.62 13.61
CA THR A 405 -23.59 4.95 12.80
C THR A 405 -22.81 3.92 13.60
N LYS A 406 -22.27 2.91 12.91
CA LYS A 406 -21.37 1.92 13.49
C LYS A 406 -20.29 1.51 12.49
N ALA A 407 -19.25 0.86 13.02
CA ALA A 407 -18.32 0.13 12.17
C ALA A 407 -19.04 -0.97 11.38
N LEU A 408 -18.47 -1.38 10.24
CA LEU A 408 -19.02 -2.45 9.41
C LEU A 408 -19.07 -3.75 10.22
N SER A 409 -20.25 -4.08 10.72
CA SER A 409 -20.48 -5.20 11.63
C SER A 409 -21.90 -5.73 11.43
N PRO A 410 -22.11 -7.06 11.52
CA PRO A 410 -23.45 -7.64 11.45
C PRO A 410 -24.24 -7.43 12.77
N PHE A 411 -23.61 -6.89 13.82
CA PHE A 411 -24.20 -6.70 15.15
C PHE A 411 -24.61 -5.24 15.40
N CYS A 412 -25.62 -5.01 16.25
CA CYS A 412 -26.16 -3.66 16.52
C CYS A 412 -25.58 -2.99 17.78
N GLU A 413 -24.72 -3.68 18.54
CA GLU A 413 -24.31 -3.25 19.89
C GLU A 413 -23.18 -2.21 19.93
N SER A 414 -22.40 -2.05 18.85
CA SER A 414 -21.19 -1.20 18.81
C SER A 414 -21.42 0.09 18.04
N VAL A 415 -22.21 0.99 18.63
CA VAL A 415 -22.58 2.27 18.03
C VAL A 415 -21.56 3.36 18.38
N ASP A 416 -21.30 4.27 17.43
CA ASP A 416 -20.36 5.37 17.61
C ASP A 416 -20.83 6.41 18.65
N ARG A 417 -19.85 7.15 19.21
CA ARG A 417 -20.16 8.26 20.10
C ARG A 417 -20.73 9.47 19.35
N ASN A 418 -20.09 9.79 18.24
CA ASN A 418 -20.48 10.81 17.28
C ASN A 418 -20.74 10.10 15.95
N PRO A 419 -21.72 10.53 15.15
CA PRO A 419 -21.95 9.97 13.83
C PRO A 419 -20.67 10.02 12.98
N VAL A 420 -20.28 8.89 12.38
CA VAL A 420 -19.14 8.78 11.47
C VAL A 420 -19.56 8.03 10.22
N VAL A 421 -19.52 8.71 9.07
CA VAL A 421 -19.73 8.10 7.76
C VAL A 421 -18.43 7.43 7.31
N ARG A 422 -18.48 6.11 7.08
CA ARG A 422 -17.30 5.30 6.69
C ARG A 422 -17.35 4.95 5.21
N SER A 423 -16.19 4.98 4.55
CA SER A 423 -16.06 4.69 3.12
C SER A 423 -15.74 3.24 2.77
N VAL A 424 -15.73 2.31 3.73
CA VAL A 424 -15.31 0.91 3.50
C VAL A 424 -16.13 0.25 2.40
N VAL A 425 -17.46 0.30 2.48
CA VAL A 425 -18.35 -0.30 1.46
C VAL A 425 -18.26 0.45 0.13
N LEU A 426 -18.11 1.79 0.17
CA LEU A 426 -17.93 2.60 -1.04
C LEU A 426 -16.66 2.18 -1.81
N LYS A 427 -15.53 2.04 -1.11
CA LYS A 427 -14.25 1.60 -1.69
C LYS A 427 -14.34 0.18 -2.25
N LEU A 428 -15.08 -0.71 -1.59
CA LEU A 428 -15.30 -2.07 -2.09
C LEU A 428 -16.15 -2.07 -3.37
N LEU A 429 -17.23 -1.29 -3.42
CA LEU A 429 -18.08 -1.15 -4.61
C LEU A 429 -17.34 -0.49 -5.78
N LEU A 430 -16.51 0.51 -5.51
CA LEU A 430 -15.76 1.24 -6.54
C LEU A 430 -14.60 0.45 -7.18
N LYS A 431 -14.37 -0.80 -6.76
CA LYS A 431 -13.57 -1.76 -7.53
C LYS A 431 -14.23 -2.15 -8.85
N TYR A 432 -15.57 -2.06 -8.91
CA TYR A 432 -16.38 -2.39 -10.09
C TYR A 432 -16.57 -1.21 -11.02
N SER A 433 -17.06 -1.46 -12.24
CA SER A 433 -17.40 -0.37 -13.15
C SER A 433 -18.39 0.59 -12.47
N PHE A 434 -18.18 1.89 -12.63
CA PHE A 434 -19.01 2.88 -11.95
C PHE A 434 -20.49 2.73 -12.35
N ASP A 435 -20.74 2.39 -13.61
CA ASP A 435 -22.10 2.26 -14.15
C ASP A 435 -22.88 1.12 -13.49
N GLU A 436 -22.21 0.04 -13.05
CA GLU A 436 -22.83 -1.07 -12.31
C GLU A 436 -23.16 -0.74 -10.85
N VAL A 437 -22.49 0.24 -10.24
CA VAL A 437 -22.62 0.53 -8.79
C VAL A 437 -23.23 1.89 -8.46
N LYS A 438 -23.41 2.75 -9.47
CA LYS A 438 -23.90 4.13 -9.34
C LYS A 438 -25.16 4.24 -8.50
N GLU A 439 -26.14 3.37 -8.75
CA GLU A 439 -27.44 3.42 -8.07
C GLU A 439 -27.29 3.17 -6.56
N TYR A 440 -26.48 2.20 -6.15
CA TYR A 440 -26.22 1.90 -4.74
C TYR A 440 -25.48 3.03 -4.03
N LEU A 441 -24.50 3.64 -4.69
CA LEU A 441 -23.77 4.79 -4.16
C LEU A 441 -24.71 5.99 -3.96
N GLN A 442 -25.65 6.21 -4.90
CA GLN A 442 -26.64 7.27 -4.84
C GLN A 442 -27.67 7.01 -3.73
N GLN A 443 -28.17 5.79 -3.60
CA GLN A 443 -29.07 5.40 -2.50
C GLN A 443 -28.42 5.63 -1.14
N HIS A 444 -27.16 5.22 -0.96
CA HIS A 444 -26.43 5.47 0.28
C HIS A 444 -26.22 6.97 0.53
N LEU A 445 -25.84 7.75 -0.49
CA LEU A 445 -25.65 9.20 -0.35
C LEU A 445 -26.95 9.87 0.10
N THR A 446 -28.05 9.58 -0.57
CA THR A 446 -29.37 10.13 -0.25
C THR A 446 -29.86 9.69 1.14
N SER A 447 -29.62 8.45 1.54
CA SER A 447 -29.95 7.96 2.89
C SER A 447 -29.18 8.72 3.98
N VAL A 448 -27.90 9.01 3.76
CA VAL A 448 -27.08 9.78 4.70
C VAL A 448 -27.50 11.25 4.72
N GLU A 449 -27.78 11.86 3.57
CA GLU A 449 -28.25 13.26 3.46
C GLU A 449 -29.59 13.50 4.15
N GLN A 450 -30.50 12.52 4.09
CA GLN A 450 -31.83 12.59 4.70
C GLN A 450 -31.82 12.27 6.21
N SER A 451 -30.69 11.80 6.73
CA SER A 451 -30.55 11.41 8.14
C SER A 451 -30.14 12.59 9.04
N ILE A 452 -30.33 12.46 10.35
CA ILE A 452 -29.90 13.46 11.37
C ILE A 452 -28.37 13.38 11.64
N ILE A 453 -27.62 12.62 10.83
CA ILE A 453 -26.21 12.29 11.06
C ILE A 453 -25.30 13.42 10.57
N VAL A 454 -25.70 14.13 9.52
CA VAL A 454 -24.88 15.16 8.86
C VAL A 454 -25.65 16.47 8.88
N GLU A 455 -25.11 17.47 9.57
CA GLU A 455 -25.64 18.84 9.53
C GLU A 455 -25.36 19.48 8.16
N GLU A 456 -26.09 20.52 7.78
CA GLU A 456 -25.90 21.20 6.48
C GLU A 456 -24.45 21.66 6.26
N GLU A 457 -23.78 22.10 7.32
CA GLU A 457 -22.38 22.55 7.29
C GLU A 457 -21.39 21.40 7.01
N ASP A 458 -21.74 20.17 7.38
CA ASP A 458 -20.89 18.98 7.25
C ASP A 458 -21.06 18.25 5.91
N LYS A 459 -22.05 18.63 5.08
CA LYS A 459 -22.25 18.03 3.75
C LYS A 459 -21.04 18.19 2.83
N VAL A 460 -20.27 19.27 3.00
CA VAL A 460 -19.02 19.48 2.26
C VAL A 460 -18.02 18.36 2.53
N ASN A 461 -17.90 17.91 3.78
CA ASN A 461 -17.01 16.81 4.16
C ASN A 461 -17.51 15.46 3.62
N LEU A 462 -18.83 15.26 3.59
CA LEU A 462 -19.44 14.07 2.99
C LEU A 462 -19.16 13.99 1.48
N TYR A 463 -19.37 15.09 0.74
CA TYR A 463 -19.07 15.15 -0.69
C TYR A 463 -17.57 14.99 -0.96
N ALA A 464 -16.70 15.59 -0.14
CA ALA A 464 -15.26 15.41 -0.25
C ALA A 464 -14.85 13.93 -0.07
N LEU A 465 -15.48 13.21 0.87
CA LEU A 465 -15.24 11.78 1.07
C LEU A 465 -15.61 10.97 -0.18
N TYR A 466 -16.76 11.24 -0.79
CA TYR A 466 -17.18 10.59 -2.03
C TYR A 466 -16.26 10.91 -3.21
N ILE A 467 -15.93 12.19 -3.41
CA ILE A 467 -15.00 12.65 -4.46
C ILE A 467 -13.66 11.94 -4.30
N ASN A 468 -13.10 11.88 -3.08
CA ASN A 468 -11.83 11.21 -2.85
C ASN A 468 -11.90 9.70 -3.13
N CYS A 469 -12.97 9.00 -2.76
CA CYS A 469 -13.11 7.57 -3.07
C CYS A 469 -13.24 7.31 -4.57
N LEU A 470 -13.96 8.19 -5.29
CA LEU A 470 -14.10 8.12 -6.75
C LEU A 470 -12.76 8.41 -7.44
N GLU A 471 -12.03 9.41 -6.97
CA GLU A 471 -10.68 9.75 -7.45
C GLU A 471 -9.71 8.58 -7.21
N ASP A 472 -9.67 8.01 -6.01
CA ASP A 472 -8.85 6.83 -5.66
C ASP A 472 -9.13 5.66 -6.62
N SER A 473 -10.40 5.37 -6.88
CA SER A 473 -10.82 4.30 -7.81
C SER A 473 -10.37 4.55 -9.25
N MET A 474 -10.39 5.81 -9.71
CA MET A 474 -9.87 6.17 -11.02
C MET A 474 -8.35 5.98 -11.04
N VAL A 475 -7.63 6.45 -10.01
CA VAL A 475 -6.17 6.33 -9.88
C VAL A 475 -5.70 4.88 -9.87
N GLU A 476 -6.38 3.98 -9.15
CA GLU A 476 -6.04 2.55 -9.13
C GLU A 476 -6.10 1.91 -10.53
N ARG A 477 -6.97 2.40 -11.41
CA ARG A 477 -7.10 1.90 -12.80
C ARG A 477 -6.08 2.51 -13.76
N LEU A 478 -5.35 3.55 -13.36
CA LEU A 478 -4.40 4.29 -14.20
C LEU A 478 -3.00 3.65 -14.18
N GLN A 479 -2.92 2.32 -14.33
CA GLN A 479 -1.66 1.57 -14.46
C GLN A 479 -1.34 1.36 -15.95
N TRP A 480 -0.74 2.35 -16.60
CA TRP A 480 -0.35 2.22 -18.00
C TRP A 480 1.04 1.63 -18.14
N HIS A 481 1.20 0.69 -19.08
CA HIS A 481 2.49 0.05 -19.35
C HIS A 481 3.09 0.49 -20.69
N THR A 482 2.34 1.20 -21.54
CA THR A 482 2.78 1.65 -22.86
C THR A 482 2.43 3.11 -23.15
N ASP A 483 3.23 3.76 -24.01
CA ASP A 483 3.00 5.16 -24.42
C ASP A 483 1.72 5.35 -25.25
N ALA A 484 1.28 4.31 -25.97
CA ALA A 484 0.04 4.34 -26.75
C ALA A 484 -1.22 4.41 -25.86
N GLU A 485 -1.22 3.67 -24.75
CA GLU A 485 -2.30 3.72 -23.75
C GLU A 485 -2.38 5.11 -23.09
N ARG A 486 -1.23 5.72 -22.80
CA ARG A 486 -1.15 7.07 -22.27
C ARG A 486 -1.73 8.11 -23.24
N GLY A 487 -1.40 8.01 -24.54
CA GLY A 487 -1.94 8.89 -25.57
C GLY A 487 -3.46 8.77 -25.73
N SER A 488 -3.99 7.55 -25.79
CA SER A 488 -5.44 7.31 -25.89
C SER A 488 -6.20 7.83 -24.67
N HIS A 489 -5.62 7.72 -23.48
CA HIS A 489 -6.23 8.24 -22.26
C HIS A 489 -6.30 9.78 -22.26
N LEU A 490 -5.19 10.45 -22.61
CA LEU A 490 -5.19 11.92 -22.72
C LEU A 490 -6.23 12.42 -23.73
N GLN A 491 -6.42 11.70 -24.84
CA GLN A 491 -7.47 12.01 -25.80
C GLN A 491 -8.88 11.85 -25.19
N ALA A 492 -9.13 10.75 -24.45
CA ALA A 492 -10.43 10.55 -23.80
C ALA A 492 -10.73 11.59 -22.70
N GLU A 493 -9.72 12.04 -21.96
CA GLU A 493 -9.86 13.11 -20.99
C GLU A 493 -10.05 14.48 -21.66
N ARG A 494 -9.42 14.71 -22.81
CA ARG A 494 -9.66 15.89 -23.66
C ARG A 494 -11.13 15.98 -24.06
N ASP A 495 -11.66 14.90 -24.63
CA ASP A 495 -13.05 14.83 -25.09
C ASP A 495 -14.04 15.02 -23.92
N PHE A 496 -13.72 14.46 -22.75
CA PHE A 496 -14.47 14.69 -21.52
C PHE A 496 -14.48 16.15 -21.08
N LEU A 497 -13.33 16.84 -21.07
CA LEU A 497 -13.25 18.24 -20.67
C LEU A 497 -14.05 19.15 -21.61
N CYS A 498 -13.99 18.91 -22.92
CA CYS A 498 -14.81 19.63 -23.90
C CYS A 498 -16.32 19.41 -23.65
N TYR A 499 -16.73 18.17 -23.38
CA TYR A 499 -18.11 17.84 -23.02
C TYR A 499 -18.54 18.50 -21.69
N PHE A 500 -17.68 18.48 -20.68
CA PHE A 500 -17.94 19.05 -19.37
C PHE A 500 -18.13 20.57 -19.41
N LEU A 501 -17.38 21.27 -20.27
CA LEU A 501 -17.51 22.72 -20.48
C LEU A 501 -18.79 23.14 -21.19
N THR A 502 -19.29 22.30 -22.10
CA THR A 502 -20.51 22.57 -22.87
C THR A 502 -21.79 22.16 -22.12
N SER A 503 -21.66 21.22 -21.18
CA SER A 503 -22.72 20.84 -20.26
C SER A 503 -22.85 21.89 -19.16
N ASP A 504 -24.06 22.30 -18.78
CA ASP A 504 -24.28 23.26 -17.68
C ASP A 504 -24.51 22.51 -16.35
N PRO A 505 -23.48 22.30 -15.51
CA PRO A 505 -23.60 21.58 -14.25
C PRO A 505 -24.38 22.36 -13.17
N THR A 506 -24.67 23.65 -13.37
CA THR A 506 -25.20 24.54 -12.32
C THR A 506 -26.73 24.50 -12.15
N ARG A 507 -27.44 23.75 -13.01
CA ARG A 507 -28.92 23.68 -13.00
C ARG A 507 -29.54 22.70 -11.99
N ALA A 508 -28.79 21.81 -11.37
CA ALA A 508 -29.35 20.82 -10.44
C ALA A 508 -29.28 21.30 -8.97
N GLN A 509 -30.43 21.33 -8.29
CA GLN A 509 -30.54 21.71 -6.87
C GLN A 509 -30.01 20.64 -5.90
N THR A 510 -29.73 19.42 -6.36
CA THR A 510 -29.28 18.28 -5.54
C THR A 510 -27.98 17.68 -6.10
N SER A 511 -26.97 17.52 -5.25
CA SER A 511 -25.69 16.92 -5.63
C SER A 511 -25.82 15.40 -5.83
N THR A 512 -25.61 14.94 -7.05
CA THR A 512 -25.65 13.51 -7.41
C THR A 512 -24.26 12.89 -7.42
N VAL A 513 -24.17 11.57 -7.24
CA VAL A 513 -22.90 10.84 -7.31
C VAL A 513 -22.24 10.99 -8.69
N GLU A 514 -23.02 11.17 -9.77
CA GLU A 514 -22.47 11.47 -11.10
C GLU A 514 -21.74 12.81 -11.14
N GLN A 515 -22.30 13.86 -10.53
CA GLN A 515 -21.64 15.16 -10.45
C GLN A 515 -20.36 15.08 -9.60
N LEU A 516 -20.40 14.35 -8.48
CA LEU A 516 -19.21 14.11 -7.65
C LEU A 516 -18.12 13.35 -8.44
N ARG A 517 -18.51 12.39 -9.29
CA ARG A 517 -17.59 11.69 -10.21
C ARG A 517 -16.98 12.63 -11.24
N GLN A 518 -17.77 13.51 -11.83
CA GLN A 518 -17.27 14.50 -12.79
C GLN A 518 -16.25 15.44 -12.12
N VAL A 519 -16.53 15.91 -10.91
CA VAL A 519 -15.58 16.73 -10.12
C VAL A 519 -14.29 15.97 -9.82
N ALA A 520 -14.38 14.69 -9.40
CA ALA A 520 -13.22 13.83 -9.19
C ALA A 520 -12.38 13.68 -10.47
N ARG A 521 -13.04 13.47 -11.62
CA ARG A 521 -12.38 13.36 -12.93
C ARG A 521 -11.70 14.66 -13.35
N VAL A 522 -12.34 15.82 -13.13
CA VAL A 522 -11.73 17.13 -13.37
C VAL A 522 -10.49 17.34 -12.48
N ARG A 523 -10.57 16.99 -11.18
CA ARG A 523 -9.41 17.06 -10.26
C ARG A 523 -8.24 16.21 -10.75
N LEU A 524 -8.53 15.02 -11.26
CA LEU A 524 -7.53 14.14 -11.86
C LEU A 524 -6.92 14.76 -13.12
N CYS A 525 -7.73 15.32 -14.03
CA CYS A 525 -7.22 16.04 -15.21
C CYS A 525 -6.28 17.19 -14.82
N LEU A 526 -6.66 17.99 -13.82
CA LEU A 526 -5.83 19.08 -13.31
C LEU A 526 -4.52 18.56 -12.70
N ARG A 527 -4.56 17.43 -11.97
CA ARG A 527 -3.35 16.78 -11.45
C ARG A 527 -2.42 16.30 -12.57
N THR A 528 -2.96 15.67 -13.59
CA THR A 528 -2.20 15.23 -14.78
C THR A 528 -1.60 16.43 -15.51
N ALA A 529 -2.35 17.52 -15.68
CA ALA A 529 -1.86 18.76 -16.27
C ALA A 529 -0.73 19.38 -15.44
N ALA A 530 -0.85 19.43 -14.11
CA ALA A 530 0.22 19.91 -13.24
C ALA A 530 1.52 19.13 -13.37
N GLN A 531 1.45 17.80 -13.54
CA GLN A 531 2.62 16.97 -13.80
C GLN A 531 3.24 17.32 -15.15
N LEU A 532 2.44 17.36 -16.22
CA LEU A 532 2.91 17.71 -17.56
C LEU A 532 3.51 19.13 -17.66
N LEU A 533 3.01 20.09 -16.86
CA LEU A 533 3.51 21.46 -16.82
C LEU A 533 4.82 21.61 -16.01
N THR A 534 5.18 20.63 -15.17
CA THR A 534 6.34 20.73 -14.27
C THR A 534 7.44 19.70 -14.53
N ASP A 535 7.15 18.67 -15.31
CA ASP A 535 8.14 17.68 -15.72
C ASP A 535 8.93 18.19 -16.93
N ASP A 536 10.26 18.07 -16.90
CA ASP A 536 11.11 18.32 -18.06
C ASP A 536 10.73 17.31 -19.16
N VAL A 537 10.08 17.79 -20.22
CA VAL A 537 9.57 16.95 -21.31
C VAL A 537 10.72 16.08 -21.87
N PRO A 538 10.68 14.74 -21.71
CA PRO A 538 11.66 13.87 -22.34
C PRO A 538 11.56 14.03 -23.85
N SER A 539 12.69 14.18 -24.51
CA SER A 539 12.83 14.54 -25.93
C SER A 539 12.39 13.44 -26.93
N GLY A 540 11.29 12.72 -26.66
CA GLY A 540 10.83 11.58 -27.45
C GLY A 540 9.32 11.31 -27.43
N VAL A 541 8.48 12.14 -26.79
CA VAL A 541 7.01 11.98 -26.85
C VAL A 541 6.45 12.73 -28.07
N PRO A 542 5.53 12.15 -28.87
CA PRO A 542 4.79 12.93 -29.86
C PRO A 542 4.03 14.05 -29.14
N ALA A 543 4.31 15.30 -29.47
CA ALA A 543 3.76 16.48 -28.77
C ALA A 543 2.22 16.58 -28.85
N ASP A 544 1.62 16.06 -29.92
CA ASP A 544 0.24 16.33 -30.33
C ASP A 544 -0.88 15.97 -29.31
N PRO A 545 -0.94 14.75 -28.72
CA PRO A 545 -1.98 14.42 -27.72
C PRO A 545 -1.78 15.14 -26.38
N GLN A 546 -0.54 15.47 -26.00
CA GLN A 546 -0.25 16.18 -24.76
C GLN A 546 -0.61 17.66 -24.86
N THR A 547 -0.26 18.31 -25.97
CA THR A 547 -0.60 19.71 -26.23
C THR A 547 -2.12 19.89 -26.30
N GLY A 548 -2.82 19.02 -27.06
CA GLY A 548 -4.28 19.10 -27.17
C GLY A 548 -5.01 18.91 -25.84
N PHE A 549 -4.48 18.06 -24.94
CA PHE A 549 -5.02 17.91 -23.59
C PHE A 549 -4.79 19.17 -22.73
N LEU A 550 -3.57 19.72 -22.73
CA LEU A 550 -3.25 20.94 -21.99
C LEU A 550 -4.07 22.15 -22.47
N ASP A 551 -4.33 22.24 -23.77
CA ASP A 551 -5.21 23.26 -24.35
C ASP A 551 -6.65 23.13 -23.81
N SER A 552 -7.18 21.91 -23.69
CA SER A 552 -8.52 21.70 -23.10
C SER A 552 -8.57 22.02 -21.61
N VAL A 553 -7.47 21.83 -20.88
CA VAL A 553 -7.35 22.26 -19.46
C VAL A 553 -7.26 23.78 -19.35
N ARG A 554 -6.56 24.43 -20.29
CA ARG A 554 -6.53 25.89 -20.41
C ARG A 554 -7.94 26.41 -20.66
N ASP A 555 -8.65 25.84 -21.63
CA ASP A 555 -10.04 26.20 -21.94
C ASP A 555 -10.96 25.99 -20.76
N LEU A 556 -10.76 24.92 -19.96
CA LEU A 556 -11.49 24.70 -18.72
C LEU A 556 -11.29 25.87 -17.76
N CYS A 557 -10.04 26.28 -17.53
CA CYS A 557 -9.71 27.34 -16.60
C CYS A 557 -10.19 28.71 -17.10
N THR A 558 -10.12 28.98 -18.40
CA THR A 558 -10.47 30.30 -18.98
C THR A 558 -11.94 30.48 -19.27
N SER A 559 -12.64 29.43 -19.70
CA SER A 559 -14.00 29.52 -20.24
C SER A 559 -15.08 29.12 -19.24
N SER A 560 -14.76 28.39 -18.18
CA SER A 560 -15.76 27.93 -17.19
C SER A 560 -16.27 29.02 -16.23
N GLY A 561 -15.55 30.14 -16.11
CA GLY A 561 -15.85 31.18 -15.11
C GLY A 561 -15.61 30.75 -13.66
N ASN A 562 -14.94 29.61 -13.41
CA ASN A 562 -14.69 29.08 -12.07
C ASN A 562 -13.18 29.05 -11.73
N ASP A 563 -12.73 30.02 -10.95
CA ASP A 563 -11.33 30.14 -10.52
C ASP A 563 -10.84 29.03 -9.57
N TRP A 564 -11.75 28.22 -9.00
CA TRP A 564 -11.33 27.09 -8.16
C TRP A 564 -10.49 26.06 -8.91
N TYR A 565 -10.66 25.92 -10.24
CA TYR A 565 -9.81 25.03 -11.05
C TYR A 565 -8.36 25.53 -11.10
N ARG A 566 -8.18 26.84 -11.31
CA ARG A 566 -6.87 27.51 -11.25
C ARG A 566 -6.24 27.39 -9.87
N ILE A 567 -7.02 27.68 -8.82
CA ILE A 567 -6.56 27.57 -7.43
C ILE A 567 -6.14 26.14 -7.10
N TYR A 568 -6.93 25.14 -7.50
CA TYR A 568 -6.60 23.73 -7.29
C TYR A 568 -5.29 23.35 -8.00
N LEU A 569 -5.16 23.74 -9.27
CA LEU A 569 -3.99 23.47 -10.09
C LEU A 569 -2.71 24.08 -9.50
N ILE A 570 -2.76 25.35 -9.08
CA ILE A 570 -1.63 26.04 -8.43
C ILE A 570 -1.28 25.39 -7.09
N ARG A 571 -2.29 25.10 -6.26
CA ARG A 571 -2.08 24.42 -4.96
C ARG A 571 -1.44 23.06 -5.15
N TRP A 572 -1.85 22.32 -6.18
CA TRP A 572 -1.27 21.03 -6.50
C TRP A 572 0.20 21.17 -6.93
N ILE A 573 0.50 22.06 -7.88
CA ILE A 573 1.89 22.36 -8.28
C ILE A 573 2.74 22.76 -7.07
N CYS A 574 2.24 23.67 -6.24
CA CYS A 574 2.92 24.12 -5.03
C CYS A 574 3.16 22.98 -4.03
N SER A 575 2.22 22.04 -3.90
CA SER A 575 2.35 20.89 -2.99
C SER A 575 3.44 19.91 -3.43
N GLN A 576 3.65 19.74 -4.75
CA GLN A 576 4.61 18.80 -5.31
C GLN A 576 6.01 19.41 -5.47
N ARG A 577 6.06 20.68 -5.87
CA ARG A 577 7.27 21.35 -6.36
C ARG A 577 7.69 22.58 -5.53
N GLY A 578 6.85 22.99 -4.58
CA GLY A 578 7.08 24.17 -3.73
C GLY A 578 6.62 25.49 -4.36
N LEU A 579 6.60 26.55 -3.55
CA LEU A 579 6.07 27.86 -3.95
C LEU A 579 6.97 28.59 -4.97
N GLU A 580 8.28 28.34 -4.97
CA GLU A 580 9.23 29.00 -5.87
C GLU A 580 8.94 28.69 -7.34
N ILE A 581 8.53 27.47 -7.66
CA ILE A 581 8.15 27.10 -9.03
C ILE A 581 6.89 27.85 -9.46
N VAL A 582 5.94 28.07 -8.55
CA VAL A 582 4.75 28.90 -8.84
C VAL A 582 5.14 30.34 -9.19
N TYR A 583 6.12 30.93 -8.48
CA TYR A 583 6.62 32.27 -8.84
C TYR A 583 7.34 32.30 -10.19
N ASN A 584 8.03 31.23 -10.58
CA ASN A 584 8.64 31.13 -11.91
C ASN A 584 7.55 31.05 -12.99
N LEU A 585 6.52 30.23 -12.78
CA LEU A 585 5.38 30.10 -13.69
C LEU A 585 4.62 31.42 -13.85
N LEU A 586 4.54 32.22 -12.78
CA LEU A 586 3.89 33.54 -12.80
C LEU A 586 4.65 34.56 -13.68
N ARG A 587 5.95 34.37 -13.89
CA ARG A 587 6.78 35.21 -14.77
C ARG A 587 6.71 34.79 -16.23
N ASP A 588 6.29 33.56 -16.50
CA ASP A 588 6.16 33.03 -17.85
C ASP A 588 4.86 33.53 -18.49
N ARG A 589 5.00 34.22 -19.64
CA ARG A 589 3.85 34.81 -20.35
C ARG A 589 2.91 33.76 -20.92
N GLU A 590 3.41 32.57 -21.25
CA GLU A 590 2.58 31.50 -21.84
C GLU A 590 1.72 30.79 -20.78
N LEU A 591 2.07 30.94 -19.49
CA LEU A 591 1.45 30.24 -18.38
C LEU A 591 0.66 31.16 -17.43
N ILE A 592 0.49 32.44 -17.78
CA ILE A 592 -0.31 33.43 -17.02
C ILE A 592 -1.74 32.93 -16.77
N TRP A 593 -2.33 32.16 -17.70
CA TRP A 593 -3.70 31.64 -17.61
C TRP A 593 -3.93 30.73 -16.39
N LEU A 594 -2.86 30.19 -15.78
CA LEU A 594 -2.92 29.39 -14.55
C LEU A 594 -3.42 30.20 -13.35
N PHE A 595 -3.28 31.53 -13.37
CA PHE A 595 -3.49 32.40 -12.21
C PHE A 595 -4.81 33.18 -12.31
N PRO A 596 -5.59 33.26 -11.21
CA PRO A 596 -6.72 34.19 -11.12
C PRO A 596 -6.27 35.64 -11.28
N LEU A 597 -7.16 36.50 -11.79
CA LEU A 597 -6.87 37.90 -12.09
C LEU A 597 -6.42 38.70 -10.85
N GLU A 598 -6.97 38.37 -9.67
CA GLU A 598 -6.64 39.02 -8.40
C GLU A 598 -5.17 38.80 -8.02
N VAL A 599 -4.64 37.62 -8.30
CA VAL A 599 -3.23 37.27 -8.01
C VAL A 599 -2.29 38.03 -8.94
N LEU A 600 -2.66 38.16 -10.23
CA LEU A 600 -1.88 38.92 -11.21
C LEU A 600 -1.80 40.41 -10.86
N GLN A 601 -2.88 40.99 -10.33
CA GLN A 601 -2.94 42.40 -9.95
C GLN A 601 -2.15 42.71 -8.66
N GLN A 602 -2.06 41.76 -7.74
CA GLN A 602 -1.35 41.94 -6.46
C GLN A 602 0.15 41.70 -6.57
N HIS A 603 0.62 41.04 -7.63
CA HIS A 603 2.04 40.74 -7.78
C HIS A 603 2.84 42.00 -8.16
N LYS A 604 3.47 42.62 -7.16
CA LYS A 604 4.59 43.57 -7.38
C LYS A 604 5.84 42.77 -7.71
N GLU A 605 6.65 43.25 -8.67
CA GLU A 605 7.82 42.53 -9.23
C GLU A 605 8.82 42.00 -8.18
N ASP A 606 8.84 42.58 -6.98
CA ASP A 606 9.63 42.14 -5.83
C ASP A 606 8.79 41.29 -4.86
N GLY A 607 8.50 40.04 -5.26
CA GLY A 607 7.85 39.07 -4.38
C GLY A 607 8.70 38.79 -3.14
N SER A 608 8.17 39.09 -1.95
CA SER A 608 8.83 38.71 -0.69
C SER A 608 8.88 37.19 -0.59
N ARG A 609 10.09 36.60 -0.59
CA ARG A 609 10.26 35.15 -0.50
C ARG A 609 9.88 34.63 0.88
N LEU A 610 9.57 33.34 0.99
CA LEU A 610 9.35 32.70 2.28
C LEU A 610 10.61 32.83 3.15
N ASP A 611 10.42 33.21 4.41
CA ASP A 611 11.48 33.20 5.42
C ASP A 611 11.36 31.91 6.23
N GLN A 612 12.18 30.92 5.87
CA GLN A 612 12.19 29.60 6.52
C GLN A 612 12.65 29.67 7.98
N TYR A 613 13.40 30.72 8.36
CA TYR A 613 13.88 30.90 9.73
C TYR A 613 12.78 31.36 10.70
N LEU A 614 11.58 31.68 10.20
CA LEU A 614 10.39 31.88 11.03
C LEU A 614 9.98 30.64 11.83
N VAL A 615 10.61 29.47 11.61
CA VAL A 615 10.56 28.32 12.52
C VAL A 615 10.93 28.69 13.97
N HIS A 616 11.79 29.70 14.16
CA HIS A 616 12.17 30.24 15.47
C HIS A 616 11.13 31.19 16.08
N GLY A 617 10.04 31.46 15.38
CA GLY A 617 8.89 32.19 15.90
C GLY A 617 9.09 33.71 16.02
N LYS A 618 8.37 34.31 16.97
CA LYS A 618 8.23 35.77 17.11
C LYS A 618 9.54 36.47 17.51
N ASP A 619 10.43 35.77 18.21
CA ASP A 619 11.65 36.36 18.76
C ASP A 619 12.70 36.61 17.67
N TYR A 620 12.94 35.61 16.82
CA TYR A 620 13.74 35.80 15.60
C TYR A 620 13.12 36.88 14.71
N LYS A 621 11.80 36.87 14.53
CA LYS A 621 11.10 37.88 13.72
C LYS A 621 11.37 39.30 14.25
N ALA A 622 11.30 39.52 15.56
CA ALA A 622 11.55 40.83 16.15
C ALA A 622 13.00 41.31 15.89
N ILE A 623 13.99 40.43 16.05
CA ILE A 623 15.40 40.75 15.75
C ILE A 623 15.59 41.03 14.26
N ARG A 624 15.02 40.19 13.38
CA ARG A 624 15.07 40.38 11.93
C ARG A 624 14.45 41.71 11.51
N ASP A 625 13.29 42.07 12.04
CA ASP A 625 12.61 43.33 11.70
C ASP A 625 13.44 44.56 12.16
N VAL A 626 14.18 44.46 13.27
CA VAL A 626 15.13 45.49 13.71
C VAL A 626 16.34 45.56 12.79
N VAL A 627 16.91 44.42 12.38
CA VAL A 627 18.01 44.37 11.41
C VAL A 627 17.57 44.94 10.06
N ALA A 628 16.39 44.60 9.56
CA ALA A 628 15.81 45.12 8.33
C ALA A 628 15.64 46.65 8.38
N LYS A 629 15.21 47.18 9.53
CA LYS A 629 15.12 48.63 9.73
C LYS A 629 16.50 49.28 9.78
N ALA A 630 17.46 48.66 10.48
CA ALA A 630 18.83 49.16 10.59
C ALA A 630 19.56 49.19 9.25
N THR A 631 19.33 48.18 8.39
CA THR A 631 19.89 48.12 7.04
C THR A 631 19.25 49.15 6.11
N ALA A 632 17.93 49.38 6.20
CA ALA A 632 17.24 50.41 5.42
C ALA A 632 17.64 51.84 5.84
N ASP A 633 17.79 52.09 7.15
CA ASP A 633 18.11 53.41 7.69
C ASP A 633 19.61 53.72 7.72
N HIS A 634 20.49 52.77 7.35
CA HIS A 634 21.95 52.83 7.54
C HIS A 634 22.39 53.19 8.98
N ARG A 635 21.61 52.74 9.99
CA ARG A 635 21.82 53.01 11.41
C ARG A 635 21.78 51.72 12.21
N MET A 636 22.90 51.32 12.80
CA MET A 636 23.03 50.08 13.58
C MET A 636 22.67 50.25 15.06
N ASP A 637 22.28 51.46 15.45
CA ASP A 637 21.88 51.80 16.81
C ASP A 637 20.61 51.05 17.20
N GLY A 638 20.68 50.22 18.24
CA GLY A 638 19.53 49.52 18.80
C GLY A 638 19.40 48.03 18.44
N ILE A 639 20.26 47.48 17.58
CA ILE A 639 20.27 46.02 17.30
C ILE A 639 20.65 45.24 18.57
N ASP A 640 21.72 45.64 19.26
CA ASP A 640 22.13 45.01 20.52
C ASP A 640 21.03 45.13 21.59
N ALA A 641 20.38 46.30 21.71
CA ALA A 641 19.29 46.52 22.65
C ALA A 641 18.06 45.64 22.37
N ALA A 642 17.72 45.43 21.09
CA ALA A 642 16.66 44.52 20.67
C ALA A 642 16.99 43.06 21.00
N CYS A 643 18.25 42.66 20.81
CA CYS A 643 18.72 41.32 21.17
C CYS A 643 18.76 41.12 22.71
N GLU A 644 19.14 42.14 23.48
CA GLU A 644 19.18 42.12 24.94
C GLU A 644 17.77 42.09 25.56
N GLY A 645 16.79 42.71 24.91
CA GLY A 645 15.37 42.69 25.30
C GLY A 645 14.70 41.31 25.21
N PHE A 646 15.32 40.36 24.51
CA PHE A 646 14.82 38.98 24.38
C PHE A 646 15.22 38.09 25.57
N ARG A 647 14.29 37.28 26.09
CA ARG A 647 14.50 36.42 27.29
C ARG A 647 15.25 35.10 27.04
N GLY A 648 15.67 34.79 25.81
CA GLY A 648 16.40 33.54 25.52
C GLY A 648 17.88 33.56 25.90
N THR A 649 18.57 32.46 25.62
CA THR A 649 19.99 32.31 25.97
C THR A 649 20.87 33.22 25.12
N PRO A 650 22.08 33.59 25.58
CA PRO A 650 23.03 34.35 24.76
C PRO A 650 23.35 33.67 23.42
N ALA A 651 23.36 32.33 23.40
CA ALA A 651 23.53 31.53 22.20
C ALA A 651 22.38 31.75 21.20
N ASP A 652 21.12 31.75 21.67
CA ASP A 652 19.95 31.98 20.82
C ASP A 652 19.95 33.39 20.24
N ARG A 653 20.32 34.40 21.05
CA ARG A 653 20.44 35.79 20.59
C ARG A 653 21.46 35.93 19.45
N ALA A 654 22.64 35.34 19.62
CA ALA A 654 23.68 35.33 18.61
C ALA A 654 23.23 34.58 17.34
N MET A 655 22.57 33.42 17.49
CA MET A 655 22.03 32.65 16.38
C MET A 655 20.97 33.44 15.59
N TYR A 656 19.99 34.05 16.26
CA TYR A 656 18.96 34.85 15.59
C TYR A 656 19.54 36.06 14.87
N LEU A 657 20.53 36.72 15.46
CA LEU A 657 21.24 37.81 14.81
C LEU A 657 21.98 37.35 13.55
N LEU A 658 22.67 36.20 13.59
CA LEU A 658 23.32 35.62 12.39
C LEU A 658 22.30 35.30 11.28
N LEU A 659 21.17 34.68 11.63
CA LEU A 659 20.12 34.35 10.68
C LEU A 659 19.48 35.62 10.09
N ALA A 660 19.27 36.65 10.91
CA ALA A 660 18.75 37.94 10.48
C ALA A 660 19.72 38.67 9.54
N LEU A 661 21.03 38.68 9.85
CA LEU A 661 22.05 39.24 8.96
C LEU A 661 22.08 38.51 7.62
N PHE A 662 22.03 37.19 7.61
CA PHE A 662 21.93 36.44 6.36
C PHE A 662 20.68 36.83 5.58
N ARG A 663 19.53 36.87 6.26
CA ARG A 663 18.24 37.10 5.63
C ARG A 663 18.12 38.50 5.05
N GLU A 664 18.51 39.54 5.78
CA GLU A 664 18.31 40.94 5.39
C GLU A 664 19.48 41.52 4.58
N VAL A 665 20.68 40.94 4.69
CA VAL A 665 21.89 41.44 4.01
C VAL A 665 22.34 40.46 2.93
N THR A 666 22.70 39.24 3.30
CA THR A 666 23.32 38.29 2.36
C THR A 666 22.38 37.89 1.22
N THR A 667 21.06 37.76 1.47
CA THR A 667 20.13 37.41 0.39
C THR A 667 19.88 38.54 -0.63
N LEU A 668 20.28 39.78 -0.35
CA LEU A 668 20.21 40.88 -1.32
C LEU A 668 21.10 40.59 -2.54
N TYR A 669 22.21 39.86 -2.36
CA TYR A 669 23.07 39.39 -3.45
C TYR A 669 22.42 38.35 -4.38
N ARG A 670 21.22 37.85 -4.07
CA ARG A 670 20.43 37.01 -4.99
C ARG A 670 19.86 37.79 -6.16
N SER A 671 19.68 39.11 -6.01
CA SER A 671 19.12 39.94 -7.07
C SER A 671 20.09 40.02 -8.25
N SER A 672 19.56 39.95 -9.47
CA SER A 672 20.33 40.23 -10.69
C SER A 672 20.58 41.74 -10.88
N LYS A 673 19.80 42.60 -10.21
CA LYS A 673 19.98 44.06 -10.22
C LYS A 673 21.05 44.45 -9.20
N SER A 674 22.20 44.90 -9.68
CA SER A 674 23.33 45.35 -8.83
C SER A 674 22.96 46.51 -7.89
N GLY A 675 21.99 47.35 -8.26
CA GLY A 675 21.50 48.44 -7.41
C GLY A 675 20.72 47.99 -6.17
N LEU A 676 20.33 46.72 -6.07
CA LEU A 676 19.70 46.13 -4.88
C LEU A 676 20.71 45.42 -3.97
N HIS A 677 21.98 45.34 -4.37
CA HIS A 677 23.03 44.76 -3.52
C HIS A 677 23.37 45.73 -2.37
N PRO A 678 23.85 45.21 -1.22
CA PRO A 678 24.33 46.06 -0.13
C PRO A 678 25.41 47.04 -0.63
N THR A 679 25.26 48.32 -0.30
CA THR A 679 26.28 49.33 -0.64
C THR A 679 27.54 49.12 0.18
N ALA A 680 28.70 49.55 -0.35
CA ALA A 680 29.98 49.46 0.37
C ALA A 680 29.91 50.15 1.75
N GLU A 681 29.26 51.32 1.82
CA GLU A 681 29.04 52.06 3.07
C GLU A 681 28.21 51.26 4.09
N LEU A 682 27.17 50.54 3.64
CA LEU A 682 26.35 49.71 4.51
C LEU A 682 27.17 48.53 5.07
N CYS A 683 27.96 47.87 4.21
CA CYS A 683 28.83 46.78 4.63
C CYS A 683 29.85 47.26 5.67
N GLU A 684 30.52 48.40 5.44
CA GLU A 684 31.48 48.97 6.39
C GLU A 684 30.85 49.24 7.77
N LYS A 685 29.66 49.85 7.80
CA LYS A 685 28.91 50.10 9.05
C LYS A 685 28.51 48.81 9.77
N LEU A 686 28.05 47.80 9.03
CA LEU A 686 27.71 46.49 9.59
C LEU A 686 28.94 45.78 10.14
N GLU A 687 30.08 45.87 9.47
CA GLU A 687 31.34 45.29 9.94
C GLU A 687 31.85 45.98 11.21
N GLU A 688 31.77 47.31 11.30
CA GLU A 688 32.10 48.05 12.52
C GLU A 688 31.19 47.63 13.69
N TYR A 689 29.90 47.49 13.44
CA TYR A 689 28.95 46.95 14.41
C TYR A 689 29.31 45.51 14.84
N ILE A 690 29.58 44.60 13.90
CA ILE A 690 29.92 43.20 14.22
C ILE A 690 31.19 43.12 15.08
N ARG A 691 32.18 43.97 14.84
CA ARG A 691 33.42 44.04 15.65
C ARG A 691 33.16 44.53 17.08
N SER A 692 32.19 45.43 17.27
CA SER A 692 31.87 46.08 18.55
C SER A 692 30.65 45.48 19.29
N SER A 693 29.90 44.57 18.68
CA SER A 693 28.66 44.00 19.22
C SER A 693 28.88 43.24 20.52
N ARG A 694 27.93 43.44 21.46
CA ARG A 694 27.87 42.74 22.75
C ARG A 694 27.23 41.35 22.66
N VAL A 695 26.46 41.10 21.60
CA VAL A 695 25.74 39.84 21.39
C VAL A 695 26.64 38.78 20.77
N LEU A 696 27.46 39.16 19.78
CA LEU A 696 28.39 38.26 19.09
C LEU A 696 29.73 38.22 19.83
N THR A 697 29.82 37.43 20.91
CA THR A 697 31.01 37.44 21.79
C THR A 697 32.17 36.55 21.32
N SER A 698 31.88 35.45 20.64
CA SER A 698 32.90 34.48 20.19
C SER A 698 33.61 34.96 18.91
N PRO A 699 34.96 34.85 18.83
CA PRO A 699 35.70 35.19 17.61
C PRO A 699 35.21 34.43 16.37
N ALA A 700 34.92 33.14 16.51
CA ALA A 700 34.42 32.31 15.40
C ALA A 700 33.05 32.79 14.90
N VAL A 701 32.17 33.19 15.82
CA VAL A 701 30.83 33.73 15.50
C VAL A 701 30.97 35.07 14.77
N ARG A 702 31.90 35.95 15.20
CA ARG A 702 32.18 37.23 14.52
C ARG A 702 32.74 37.02 13.12
N THR A 703 33.70 36.11 12.94
CA THR A 703 34.24 35.78 11.62
C THR A 703 33.15 35.27 10.68
N PHE A 704 32.26 34.41 11.18
CA PHE A 704 31.11 33.93 10.40
C PHE A 704 30.15 35.07 10.06
N ALA A 705 29.81 35.97 10.99
CA ALA A 705 28.97 37.14 10.73
C ALA A 705 29.55 38.08 9.67
N LEU A 706 30.86 38.35 9.72
CA LEU A 706 31.56 39.16 8.71
C LEU A 706 31.50 38.48 7.33
N ALA A 707 31.71 37.17 7.27
CA ALA A 707 31.63 36.41 6.02
C ALA A 707 30.20 36.42 5.42
N LEU A 708 29.16 36.45 6.25
CA LEU A 708 27.77 36.61 5.79
C LEU A 708 27.55 37.99 5.15
N VAL A 709 27.96 39.08 5.82
CA VAL A 709 27.79 40.46 5.31
C VAL A 709 28.56 40.66 4.00
N GLN A 710 29.78 40.14 3.92
CA GLN A 710 30.63 40.24 2.72
C GLN A 710 30.24 39.25 1.61
N ASN A 711 29.27 38.36 1.86
CA ASN A 711 28.94 37.25 0.98
C ASN A 711 30.16 36.37 0.61
N GLY A 712 31.11 36.27 1.53
CA GLY A 712 32.43 35.65 1.34
C GLY A 712 32.51 34.18 1.75
N LEU A 713 31.37 33.52 1.98
CA LEU A 713 31.31 32.10 2.29
C LEU A 713 31.44 31.25 1.01
N ASP A 714 32.56 31.26 0.28
CA ASP A 714 32.76 30.37 -0.87
C ASP A 714 32.94 28.91 -0.39
N PRO A 715 32.18 27.89 -0.87
CA PRO A 715 31.28 27.80 -2.03
C PRO A 715 29.77 27.99 -1.74
N LEU A 716 29.38 28.55 -0.59
CA LEU A 716 28.01 28.90 -0.19
C LEU A 716 27.59 30.34 -0.52
N CYS A 717 28.41 31.10 -1.25
CA CYS A 717 28.14 32.48 -1.62
C CYS A 717 26.83 32.62 -2.41
N VAL A 718 26.02 33.59 -2.01
CA VAL A 718 24.70 33.83 -2.57
C VAL A 718 24.84 34.62 -3.86
N ARG A 719 24.43 34.03 -4.99
CA ARG A 719 24.51 34.65 -6.32
C ARG A 719 23.20 34.48 -7.08
N ALA A 720 22.92 35.38 -8.00
CA ALA A 720 21.74 35.32 -8.87
C ALA A 720 21.71 34.10 -9.81
N SER A 721 22.88 33.56 -10.17
CA SER A 721 23.01 32.43 -11.11
C SER A 721 22.62 31.06 -10.54
N ARG A 722 22.43 30.95 -9.22
CA ARG A 722 22.07 29.68 -8.58
C ARG A 722 20.58 29.37 -8.78
N THR A 723 20.28 28.08 -8.87
CA THR A 723 18.92 27.54 -8.88
C THR A 723 18.24 27.71 -7.51
N SER A 724 16.91 27.60 -7.49
CA SER A 724 16.12 27.66 -6.25
C SER A 724 16.51 26.57 -5.24
N VAL A 725 16.82 25.36 -5.73
CA VAL A 725 17.28 24.24 -4.89
C VAL A 725 18.62 24.57 -4.23
N GLU A 726 19.56 25.14 -4.98
CA GLU A 726 20.85 25.55 -4.43
C GLU A 726 20.69 26.68 -3.41
N HIS A 727 19.78 27.64 -3.62
CA HIS A 727 19.49 28.67 -2.61
C HIS A 727 18.91 28.08 -1.32
N ALA A 728 18.03 27.08 -1.42
CA ALA A 728 17.50 26.37 -0.26
C ALA A 728 18.59 25.60 0.48
N LEU A 729 19.52 24.94 -0.24
CA LEU A 729 20.68 24.28 0.36
C LEU A 729 21.60 25.27 1.08
N VAL A 730 21.79 26.48 0.54
CA VAL A 730 22.57 27.53 1.22
C VAL A 730 21.86 28.01 2.49
N GLU A 731 20.54 28.21 2.47
CA GLU A 731 19.76 28.54 3.67
C GLU A 731 19.91 27.46 4.76
N LEU A 732 19.78 26.19 4.40
CA LEU A 732 19.96 25.08 5.34
C LEU A 732 21.39 25.01 5.87
N ALA A 733 22.40 25.23 5.01
CA ALA A 733 23.80 25.22 5.41
C ALA A 733 24.14 26.39 6.35
N VAL A 734 23.62 27.59 6.09
CA VAL A 734 23.80 28.76 6.95
C VAL A 734 23.09 28.57 8.30
N HIS A 735 21.89 27.99 8.31
CA HIS A 735 21.21 27.62 9.54
C HIS A 735 22.01 26.62 10.36
N LEU A 736 22.49 25.54 9.73
CA LEU A 736 23.34 24.54 10.37
C LEU A 736 24.60 25.20 10.94
N ALA A 737 25.29 26.04 10.17
CA ALA A 737 26.48 26.75 10.63
C ALA A 737 26.17 27.65 11.84
N ALA A 738 25.08 28.42 11.81
CA ALA A 738 24.66 29.25 12.94
C ALA A 738 24.38 28.40 14.20
N VAL A 739 23.72 27.26 14.06
CA VAL A 739 23.47 26.31 15.17
C VAL A 739 24.77 25.71 15.69
N LEU A 740 25.70 25.33 14.82
CA LEU A 740 26.99 24.74 15.22
C LEU A 740 27.93 25.75 15.88
N HIS A 741 27.88 27.01 15.47
CA HIS A 741 28.68 28.08 16.06
C HIS A 741 28.13 28.56 17.41
N CYS A 742 26.80 28.65 17.57
CA CYS A 742 26.18 29.20 18.78
C CYS A 742 25.74 28.13 19.79
N GLY A 743 25.37 26.93 19.35
CA GLY A 743 24.78 25.90 20.21
C GLY A 743 25.78 25.25 21.17
N ASN A 744 25.38 25.02 22.42
CA ASN A 744 26.26 24.44 23.46
C ASN A 744 25.90 22.99 23.86
N ASN A 745 25.13 22.27 23.03
CA ASN A 745 24.74 20.89 23.32
C ASN A 745 25.81 19.88 22.90
N GLY A 746 26.13 18.91 23.76
CA GLY A 746 27.11 17.85 23.50
C GLY A 746 26.80 17.01 22.26
N VAL A 747 25.52 16.85 21.92
CA VAL A 747 25.08 16.14 20.70
C VAL A 747 25.56 16.83 19.42
N LEU A 748 25.83 18.14 19.44
CA LEU A 748 26.34 18.89 18.29
C LEU A 748 27.84 18.67 18.06
N THR A 749 28.56 18.08 19.02
CA THR A 749 30.02 17.95 18.95
C THR A 749 30.49 17.19 17.71
N PRO A 750 29.95 16.00 17.36
CA PRO A 750 30.37 15.29 16.15
C PRO A 750 30.11 16.10 14.87
N PHE A 751 28.98 16.81 14.81
CA PHE A 751 28.63 17.66 13.66
C PHE A 751 29.53 18.91 13.58
N ARG A 752 29.91 19.49 14.71
CA ARG A 752 30.87 20.59 14.77
C ARG A 752 32.25 20.15 14.30
N GLN A 753 32.70 18.97 14.71
CA GLN A 753 33.95 18.39 14.21
C GLN A 753 33.84 18.14 12.70
N LEU A 754 32.75 17.56 12.22
CA LEU A 754 32.56 17.29 10.80
C LEU A 754 32.53 18.56 9.94
N ALA A 755 31.88 19.64 10.41
CA ALA A 755 31.72 20.87 9.63
C ALA A 755 32.93 21.83 9.75
N LEU A 756 33.48 21.99 10.96
CA LEU A 756 34.50 23.01 11.25
C LEU A 756 35.91 22.43 11.38
N SER A 757 36.05 21.12 11.60
CA SER A 757 37.36 20.46 11.75
C SER A 757 37.36 19.03 11.16
N PRO A 758 37.06 18.86 9.86
CA PRO A 758 36.82 17.55 9.26
C PRO A 758 37.98 16.55 9.44
N ALA A 759 39.21 17.05 9.60
CA ALA A 759 40.40 16.25 9.88
C ALA A 759 40.24 15.36 11.13
N ASN A 760 39.51 15.82 12.15
CA ASN A 760 39.27 15.06 13.39
C ASN A 760 38.27 13.91 13.20
N MET A 761 37.57 13.85 12.06
CA MET A 761 36.51 12.87 11.78
C MET A 761 36.91 11.83 10.72
N GLN A 762 38.17 11.83 10.25
CA GLN A 762 38.62 10.92 9.18
C GLN A 762 38.48 9.43 9.50
N ARG A 763 38.45 9.04 10.78
CA ARG A 763 38.32 7.63 11.24
C ARG A 763 37.12 7.43 12.16
N SER A 764 36.07 8.23 11.94
CA SER A 764 34.88 8.24 12.78
C SER A 764 33.70 7.64 12.03
N PHE A 765 32.86 6.88 12.74
CA PHE A 765 31.60 6.41 12.17
C PHE A 765 30.62 7.58 12.02
N LEU A 766 30.23 7.91 10.78
CA LEU A 766 29.22 8.92 10.50
C LEU A 766 27.81 8.35 10.74
N PRO A 767 26.85 9.19 11.19
CA PRO A 767 25.45 8.80 11.26
C PRO A 767 24.94 8.32 9.89
N THR A 768 24.01 7.37 9.88
CA THR A 768 23.37 6.81 8.67
C THR A 768 24.29 6.08 7.69
N MET A 769 25.54 5.78 8.08
CA MET A 769 26.33 4.80 7.34
C MET A 769 25.76 3.39 7.50
N PRO A 770 25.88 2.52 6.49
CA PRO A 770 25.60 1.09 6.66
C PRO A 770 26.37 0.53 7.87
N GLU A 771 25.76 -0.36 8.64
CA GLU A 771 26.45 -1.01 9.75
C GLU A 771 27.68 -1.77 9.22
N ASP A 772 28.79 -1.69 9.95
CA ASP A 772 29.99 -2.46 9.63
C ASP A 772 29.66 -3.95 9.79
N ILE A 773 29.70 -4.67 8.66
CA ILE A 773 29.44 -6.11 8.59
C ILE A 773 30.40 -6.85 9.54
N CYS A 774 31.63 -6.36 9.72
CA CYS A 774 32.59 -6.95 10.66
C CYS A 774 32.12 -6.80 12.11
N ASP A 775 31.52 -5.68 12.47
CA ASP A 775 31.02 -5.41 13.81
C ASP A 775 29.73 -6.22 14.10
N MET A 776 28.86 -6.37 13.10
CA MET A 776 27.72 -7.29 13.15
C MET A 776 28.15 -8.75 13.34
N VAL A 777 29.13 -9.21 12.55
CA VAL A 777 29.67 -10.58 12.61
C VAL A 777 30.34 -10.83 13.96
N THR A 778 31.06 -9.83 14.50
CA THR A 778 31.69 -9.91 15.83
C THR A 778 30.63 -9.99 16.95
N LYS A 779 29.55 -9.21 16.88
CA LYS A 779 28.42 -9.28 17.83
C LYS A 779 27.64 -10.60 17.74
N ALA A 780 27.51 -11.18 16.55
CA ALA A 780 26.76 -12.42 16.32
C ALA A 780 27.52 -13.68 16.76
N LEU A 781 28.85 -13.70 16.59
CA LEU A 781 29.68 -14.88 16.81
C LEU A 781 30.57 -14.78 18.08
N GLY A 782 30.57 -13.62 18.75
CA GLY A 782 31.25 -13.36 20.04
C GLY A 782 32.78 -13.26 19.95
N ASP A 783 33.43 -13.13 21.12
CA ASP A 783 34.89 -12.92 21.29
C ASP A 783 35.80 -14.05 20.75
N LYS A 784 35.23 -15.08 20.11
CA LYS A 784 35.96 -16.24 19.57
C LYS A 784 36.44 -16.06 18.13
N ILE A 785 36.19 -14.89 17.54
CA ILE A 785 36.64 -14.58 16.18
C ILE A 785 37.87 -13.68 16.22
N THR A 786 38.85 -14.07 15.43
CA THR A 786 40.01 -13.23 15.11
C THR A 786 39.91 -12.78 13.66
N TRP A 787 40.00 -11.48 13.44
CA TRP A 787 40.05 -10.89 12.11
C TRP A 787 41.45 -10.99 11.51
N TYR A 788 41.49 -11.34 10.23
CA TYR A 788 42.67 -11.28 9.38
C TYR A 788 42.35 -10.46 8.14
N THR A 789 43.37 -9.87 7.51
CA THR A 789 43.26 -9.19 6.22
C THR A 789 43.98 -9.98 5.15
N CYS A 790 43.34 -10.16 3.99
CA CYS A 790 44.03 -10.65 2.80
C CYS A 790 45.04 -9.62 2.28
N LEU A 791 45.90 -10.03 1.34
CA LEU A 791 46.92 -9.16 0.73
C LEU A 791 46.33 -7.86 0.16
N ASN A 792 45.08 -7.88 -0.31
CA ASN A 792 44.38 -6.74 -0.89
C ASN A 792 43.54 -5.95 0.13
N GLY A 793 43.61 -6.27 1.43
CA GLY A 793 42.93 -5.52 2.49
C GLY A 793 41.50 -5.96 2.82
N HIS A 794 40.97 -7.03 2.22
CA HIS A 794 39.63 -7.53 2.56
C HIS A 794 39.65 -8.29 3.90
N PRO A 795 38.70 -8.01 4.82
CA PRO A 795 38.63 -8.66 6.12
C PRO A 795 38.10 -10.10 6.00
N CYS A 796 38.71 -11.01 6.76
CA CYS A 796 38.36 -12.43 6.83
C CYS A 796 38.27 -12.86 8.30
N ALA A 797 37.12 -13.41 8.69
CA ALA A 797 36.90 -13.91 10.04
C ALA A 797 37.46 -15.34 10.20
N ILE A 798 38.34 -15.55 11.19
CA ILE A 798 38.83 -16.86 11.60
C ILE A 798 38.27 -17.19 12.98
N GLY A 799 37.46 -18.24 13.06
CA GLY A 799 36.82 -18.69 14.31
C GLY A 799 37.68 -19.62 15.17
N GLU A 800 37.04 -20.19 16.20
CA GLU A 800 37.58 -21.17 17.15
C GLU A 800 38.82 -20.70 17.93
N CYS A 801 40.01 -21.13 17.51
CA CYS A 801 41.28 -20.81 18.18
C CYS A 801 41.90 -19.48 17.70
N GLY A 802 41.26 -18.81 16.74
CA GLY A 802 41.69 -17.51 16.21
C GLY A 802 42.96 -17.56 15.36
N ARG A 803 43.37 -18.75 14.90
CA ARG A 803 44.51 -18.94 13.98
C ARG A 803 44.11 -19.84 12.81
N PRO A 804 44.59 -19.56 11.58
CA PRO A 804 44.13 -20.27 10.40
C PRO A 804 44.79 -21.66 10.29
N THR A 805 43.97 -22.69 10.14
CA THR A 805 44.38 -24.10 10.03
C THR A 805 44.20 -24.69 8.62
N GLU A 806 43.38 -24.05 7.80
CA GLU A 806 43.08 -24.46 6.43
C GLU A 806 43.32 -23.31 5.43
N LYS A 807 43.67 -23.66 4.20
CA LYS A 807 43.86 -22.72 3.08
C LYS A 807 42.56 -22.54 2.31
N GLY A 808 42.27 -21.31 1.89
CA GLY A 808 41.10 -20.95 1.11
C GLY A 808 41.39 -19.80 0.14
N LYS A 809 40.33 -19.27 -0.47
CA LYS A 809 40.39 -18.08 -1.34
C LYS A 809 39.52 -16.97 -0.78
N CYS A 810 40.00 -15.73 -0.85
CA CYS A 810 39.22 -14.55 -0.49
C CYS A 810 37.97 -14.47 -1.36
N LEU A 811 36.80 -14.25 -0.73
CA LEU A 811 35.52 -14.17 -1.43
C LEU A 811 35.44 -12.95 -2.36
N ASP A 812 36.15 -11.87 -2.02
CA ASP A 812 36.11 -10.62 -2.78
C ASP A 812 37.12 -10.57 -3.92
N CYS A 813 38.37 -10.99 -3.69
CA CYS A 813 39.45 -10.87 -4.67
C CYS A 813 40.07 -12.19 -5.15
N GLY A 814 39.66 -13.33 -4.58
CA GLY A 814 40.15 -14.66 -5.00
C GLY A 814 41.60 -15.01 -4.61
N VAL A 815 42.33 -14.11 -3.94
CA VAL A 815 43.70 -14.34 -3.45
C VAL A 815 43.71 -15.43 -2.35
N GLU A 816 44.79 -16.20 -2.26
CA GLU A 816 44.96 -17.25 -1.24
C GLU A 816 44.94 -16.64 0.18
N ILE A 817 44.09 -17.19 1.05
CA ILE A 817 43.93 -16.81 2.45
C ILE A 817 43.97 -18.04 3.35
N GLY A 818 44.02 -17.86 4.67
CA GLY A 818 44.07 -18.98 5.61
C GLY A 818 45.49 -19.42 5.94
N GLY A 819 45.70 -20.71 6.18
CA GLY A 819 46.95 -21.21 6.78
C GLY A 819 47.02 -22.72 6.91
N VAL A 820 48.15 -23.23 7.38
CA VAL A 820 48.34 -24.66 7.71
C VAL A 820 49.00 -24.74 9.07
N SER A 821 48.47 -25.61 9.95
CA SER A 821 49.00 -25.80 11.31
C SER A 821 49.11 -24.49 12.10
N HIS A 822 48.08 -23.63 12.02
CA HIS A 822 48.00 -22.33 12.71
C HIS A 822 48.96 -21.25 12.18
N ASN A 823 49.65 -21.50 11.05
CA ASN A 823 50.51 -20.54 10.39
C ASN A 823 49.81 -19.97 9.16
N ALA A 824 49.64 -18.64 9.14
CA ALA A 824 49.01 -17.95 8.02
C ALA A 824 49.86 -18.00 6.74
N VAL A 825 49.21 -18.03 5.58
CA VAL A 825 49.86 -17.90 4.28
C VAL A 825 50.47 -16.50 4.10
N GLY A 826 51.48 -16.37 3.24
CA GLY A 826 52.17 -15.10 3.01
C GLY A 826 51.22 -13.99 2.56
N GLY A 827 51.22 -12.87 3.27
CA GLY A 827 50.32 -11.74 3.00
C GLY A 827 48.96 -11.80 3.70
N PHE A 828 48.64 -12.88 4.42
CA PHE A 828 47.46 -12.98 5.27
C PHE A 828 47.80 -12.62 6.72
N THR A 829 47.52 -11.39 7.12
CA THR A 829 47.97 -10.83 8.40
C THR A 829 46.82 -10.69 9.38
N LYS A 830 47.09 -10.97 10.67
CA LYS A 830 46.10 -10.76 11.75
C LYS A 830 45.82 -9.26 11.87
N THR A 831 44.55 -8.87 11.79
CA THR A 831 44.12 -7.49 11.96
C THR A 831 44.32 -7.12 13.44
N GLN A 832 45.26 -6.24 13.74
CA GLN A 832 45.25 -5.56 15.04
C GLN A 832 43.99 -4.71 15.06
N THR A 833 43.17 -4.82 16.10
CA THR A 833 41.93 -4.07 16.30
C THR A 833 42.20 -2.57 16.17
N GLN A 834 42.17 -2.09 14.94
CA GLN A 834 42.23 -0.69 14.55
C GLN A 834 40.95 -0.48 13.75
N THR A 835 40.10 0.38 14.30
CA THR A 835 39.11 1.16 13.56
C THR A 835 39.72 1.62 12.24
N GLN A 836 39.42 0.91 11.15
CA GLN A 836 39.74 1.25 9.78
C GLN A 836 38.41 1.40 9.02
N TYR A 837 38.01 2.64 8.81
CA TYR A 837 37.87 3.23 7.48
C TYR A 837 38.40 4.66 7.56
#